data_AF-A0A8H2VGX1-F1
#
_entry.id   AF-A0A8H2VGX1-F1
#
_cell.length_a   1.000
_cell.length_b   1.000
_cell.length_c   1.000
_cell.angle_alpha   90.00
_cell.angle_beta   90.00
_cell.angle_gamma   90.00
#
_symmetry.space_group_name_H-M   'P 1'
#
loop_
_entity.id
_entity.type
_entity.pdbx_description
1 polymer ?
#
loop_
_entity_poly.entity_id
_entity_poly.type
_entity_poly.pdbx_seq_one_letter_code
_entity_poly.pdbx_strand_id
1 'polypeptide(L)'
;MRLIKFKSKTSLTSLIQTNSYPIRHEGQGTHPYEMVATRMKVRMFLHRRKQFFIVMTLFLALVTLCLFTFKSLPTDIIPELKPYQKDIFRFGTFKDGYYVDPDSITGDDSGFDLEKTNTNYSLFSDDIYSQLKDLDIANKCNKLARTLILDSTSKTLDIDGSTKSLMRNVERFRIYDYCFLRGNVELKDIFADDLSLMTKLTHKLFPFLNIQYTEEYQSNEVLIFDLSTNKDTTVTFHDHLDNPFKYWIKTAKGKGIVTTMSVKEIDYFLRLIKVLDKLKNELPIQIVVTNLNDFNIIKDTLKHKLSNSRQEIIILNVSQLLDTEFTKIKITGYISKWIATLFNTFEEFIFLDVDVVPFQPIKEFFNIPEYQKHGLYVYRDRDIGHAKLEPHCRTNFFNLEPTLQERQLIGTQWIFNLKSSALQLSQTKDTEQEVYKSFFNNLIMHQVDSGLVIISKTVENYSSLLMAMQLNMAEILEDCVHGDKEYFWLGPLVAGHSYSIDPTRCGAVGTLYEEKQVNNDDEEDISRVGICSTQIGHCNDKNSLLWLNGGTKLCKNPHAATNDFEKYPDFMTQRYGNVDELSKIYNSGLHIDGMVIPDNSEDTMSWMQTRECSQYRFCAYVDISKQSHHTKSENLIRFDQKQIQNYNKISAIWSEDIKELLE
;
A
#
# COMPACT_ATOMS: atom_id res chain seq x y z
N MET A 1 -14.63 -34.09 -37.57
CA MET A 1 -13.92 -34.62 -38.76
C MET A 1 -12.76 -35.51 -38.28
N ARG A 2 -12.25 -36.42 -39.10
CA ARG A 2 -11.03 -37.25 -38.86
C ARG A 2 -9.83 -36.37 -38.42
N LEU A 3 -8.85 -36.78 -37.59
CA LEU A 3 -8.50 -38.04 -36.87
C LEU A 3 -8.24 -37.70 -35.35
N ILE A 4 -7.52 -38.42 -34.43
CA ILE A 4 -6.69 -39.64 -34.48
C ILE A 4 -6.75 -40.54 -33.20
N LYS A 5 -5.62 -40.73 -32.47
CA LYS A 5 -5.29 -41.70 -31.40
C LYS A 5 -4.19 -41.06 -30.50
N PHE A 6 -3.77 -41.53 -29.32
CA PHE A 6 -3.84 -42.85 -28.65
C PHE A 6 -3.87 -42.67 -27.10
N LYS A 7 -4.69 -43.51 -26.41
CA LYS A 7 -4.54 -44.21 -25.09
C LYS A 7 -3.58 -43.72 -23.97
N SER A 8 -3.83 -44.01 -22.67
CA SER A 8 -4.99 -44.66 -22.00
C SER A 8 -4.97 -44.52 -20.47
N LYS A 9 -6.16 -44.55 -19.85
CA LYS A 9 -6.39 -44.83 -18.42
C LYS A 9 -5.95 -46.25 -18.02
N THR A 10 -5.81 -46.49 -16.71
CA THR A 10 -6.53 -47.60 -16.05
C THR A 10 -6.76 -47.30 -14.57
N SER A 11 -7.93 -47.68 -14.04
CA SER A 11 -8.32 -47.58 -12.62
C SER A 11 -8.92 -48.91 -12.17
N LEU A 12 -8.84 -49.25 -10.88
CA LEU A 12 -9.37 -50.49 -10.32
C LEU A 12 -10.84 -50.36 -9.89
N THR A 13 -11.68 -51.28 -10.36
CA THR A 13 -12.96 -51.74 -9.77
C THR A 13 -13.46 -52.94 -10.61
N SER A 14 -14.11 -54.00 -10.11
CA SER A 14 -14.36 -54.47 -8.72
C SER A 14 -15.18 -55.78 -8.74
N LEU A 15 -14.96 -56.72 -7.80
CA LEU A 15 -15.84 -57.88 -7.48
C LEU A 15 -15.98 -58.93 -8.64
N ILE A 16 -16.51 -60.16 -8.53
CA ILE A 16 -17.21 -60.91 -7.44
C ILE A 16 -17.00 -62.46 -7.57
N GLN A 17 -17.06 -63.22 -6.46
CA GLN A 17 -17.52 -64.64 -6.20
C GLN A 17 -17.45 -65.78 -7.28
N THR A 18 -17.41 -67.11 -7.01
CA THR A 18 -17.27 -68.00 -5.82
C THR A 18 -17.04 -69.48 -6.25
N ASN A 19 -16.50 -70.31 -5.34
CA ASN A 19 -16.64 -71.79 -5.22
C ASN A 19 -16.22 -72.69 -6.42
N SER A 20 -15.29 -73.64 -6.25
CA SER A 20 -15.59 -74.94 -5.62
C SER A 20 -14.32 -75.80 -5.35
N TYR A 21 -14.49 -76.88 -4.58
CA TYR A 21 -13.50 -77.92 -4.16
C TYR A 21 -13.98 -79.32 -4.65
N PRO A 22 -13.24 -80.44 -4.51
CA PRO A 22 -11.79 -80.68 -4.25
C PRO A 22 -11.18 -81.78 -5.18
N ILE A 23 -10.00 -82.34 -4.80
CA ILE A 23 -9.55 -83.78 -4.93
C ILE A 23 -8.18 -84.04 -5.65
N ARG A 24 -7.14 -84.16 -4.80
CA ARG A 24 -6.07 -85.21 -4.69
C ARG A 24 -4.90 -85.45 -5.69
N HIS A 25 -3.76 -85.68 -5.04
CA HIS A 25 -2.59 -86.57 -5.30
C HIS A 25 -1.50 -86.25 -6.35
N GLU A 26 -0.33 -85.93 -5.79
CA GLU A 26 1.02 -86.48 -6.08
C GLU A 26 1.82 -86.10 -7.33
N GLY A 27 3.14 -85.96 -7.13
CA GLY A 27 4.14 -85.57 -8.14
C GLY A 27 5.21 -84.64 -7.56
N GLN A 28 6.42 -85.15 -7.27
CA GLN A 28 7.54 -84.34 -6.74
C GLN A 28 8.30 -83.60 -7.85
N GLY A 29 8.81 -82.40 -7.57
CA GLY A 29 9.62 -81.63 -8.53
C GLY A 29 10.17 -80.32 -7.99
N THR A 30 11.23 -80.36 -7.16
CA THR A 30 11.87 -79.16 -6.59
C THR A 30 12.83 -78.49 -7.58
N HIS A 31 12.57 -77.22 -7.94
CA HIS A 31 13.44 -76.42 -8.82
C HIS A 31 13.41 -74.91 -8.44
N PRO A 32 14.28 -74.03 -8.99
CA PRO A 32 15.20 -73.30 -8.10
C PRO A 32 14.97 -71.78 -8.04
N TYR A 33 14.48 -71.27 -6.89
CA TYR A 33 14.24 -69.84 -6.68
C TYR A 33 15.04 -69.17 -5.55
N GLU A 34 15.44 -69.89 -4.49
CA GLU A 34 15.99 -69.24 -3.28
C GLU A 34 17.43 -68.70 -3.41
N MET A 35 18.27 -69.31 -4.26
CA MET A 35 19.67 -68.86 -4.47
C MET A 35 19.76 -67.48 -5.16
N VAL A 36 18.77 -67.10 -5.98
CA VAL A 36 18.80 -65.82 -6.72
C VAL A 36 18.46 -64.66 -5.79
N ALA A 37 17.37 -64.77 -5.02
CA ALA A 37 16.91 -63.73 -4.10
C ALA A 37 17.98 -63.36 -3.06
N THR A 38 18.68 -64.36 -2.54
CA THR A 38 19.74 -64.18 -1.53
C THR A 38 20.95 -63.41 -2.09
N ARG A 39 21.41 -63.74 -3.31
CA ARG A 39 22.51 -63.02 -3.99
C ARG A 39 22.13 -61.57 -4.33
N MET A 40 20.86 -61.29 -4.65
CA MET A 40 20.39 -59.94 -4.97
C MET A 40 20.38 -59.02 -3.74
N LYS A 41 19.84 -59.50 -2.60
CA LYS A 41 19.83 -58.72 -1.34
C LYS A 41 21.24 -58.32 -0.87
N VAL A 42 22.22 -59.24 -0.96
CA VAL A 42 23.62 -58.96 -0.61
C VAL A 42 24.24 -57.89 -1.52
N ARG A 43 23.99 -57.95 -2.84
CA ARG A 43 24.46 -56.91 -3.78
C ARG A 43 23.88 -55.53 -3.47
N MET A 44 22.58 -55.43 -3.18
CA MET A 44 21.95 -54.15 -2.83
C MET A 44 22.50 -53.56 -1.52
N PHE A 45 22.72 -54.40 -0.50
CA PHE A 45 23.28 -53.96 0.78
C PHE A 45 24.73 -53.44 0.63
N LEU A 46 25.56 -54.16 -0.14
CA LEU A 46 26.93 -53.73 -0.46
C LEU A 46 26.97 -52.43 -1.28
N HIS A 47 26.03 -52.23 -2.21
CA HIS A 47 25.96 -51.00 -3.00
C HIS A 47 25.58 -49.79 -2.14
N ARG A 48 24.56 -49.91 -1.27
CA ARG A 48 24.21 -48.85 -0.30
C ARG A 48 25.36 -48.53 0.67
N ARG A 49 26.09 -49.56 1.16
CA ARG A 49 27.29 -49.33 2.00
C ARG A 49 28.38 -48.57 1.24
N LYS A 50 28.63 -48.88 -0.04
CA LYS A 50 29.60 -48.11 -0.86
C LYS A 50 29.16 -46.66 -1.08
N GLN A 51 27.89 -46.41 -1.40
CA GLN A 51 27.37 -45.03 -1.53
C GLN A 51 27.50 -44.25 -0.21
N PHE A 52 27.14 -44.85 0.93
CA PHE A 52 27.29 -44.21 2.24
C PHE A 52 28.77 -43.87 2.56
N PHE A 53 29.71 -44.77 2.28
CA PHE A 53 31.15 -44.50 2.43
C PHE A 53 31.66 -43.40 1.50
N ILE A 54 31.18 -43.33 0.25
CA ILE A 54 31.54 -42.26 -0.69
C ILE A 54 31.04 -40.90 -0.19
N VAL A 55 29.78 -40.81 0.26
CA VAL A 55 29.21 -39.58 0.84
C VAL A 55 29.95 -39.18 2.12
N MET A 56 30.24 -40.12 3.02
CA MET A 56 31.06 -39.86 4.22
C MET A 56 32.46 -39.36 3.86
N THR A 57 33.11 -39.93 2.85
CA THR A 57 34.47 -39.52 2.44
C THR A 57 34.46 -38.14 1.79
N LEU A 58 33.45 -37.82 0.98
CA LEU A 58 33.26 -36.49 0.40
C LEU A 58 32.93 -35.44 1.46
N PHE A 59 32.07 -35.78 2.43
CA PHE A 59 31.75 -34.88 3.55
C PHE A 59 32.97 -34.63 4.44
N LEU A 60 33.73 -35.67 4.78
CA LEU A 60 34.99 -35.50 5.50
C LEU A 60 35.96 -34.62 4.71
N ALA A 61 36.14 -34.89 3.41
CA ALA A 61 37.01 -34.10 2.55
C ALA A 61 36.61 -32.62 2.47
N LEU A 62 35.31 -32.31 2.41
CA LEU A 62 34.82 -30.93 2.50
C LEU A 62 35.17 -30.29 3.84
N VAL A 63 34.93 -31.01 4.95
CA VAL A 63 35.26 -30.54 6.30
C VAL A 63 36.77 -30.33 6.47
N THR A 64 37.63 -31.21 5.96
CA THR A 64 39.08 -30.99 5.97
C THR A 64 39.46 -29.78 5.09
N LEU A 65 38.81 -29.58 3.94
CA LEU A 65 39.06 -28.42 3.08
C LEU A 65 38.74 -27.11 3.81
N CYS A 66 37.58 -27.03 4.47
CA CYS A 66 37.21 -25.89 5.32
C CYS A 66 38.17 -25.70 6.51
N LEU A 67 38.58 -26.77 7.18
CA LEU A 67 39.54 -26.70 8.30
C LEU A 67 40.96 -26.31 7.87
N PHE A 68 41.32 -26.48 6.59
CA PHE A 68 42.57 -25.96 6.03
C PHE A 68 42.45 -24.51 5.53
N THR A 69 41.31 -24.08 4.97
CA THR A 69 41.13 -22.67 4.56
C THR A 69 40.98 -21.72 5.75
N PHE A 70 40.41 -22.16 6.87
CA PHE A 70 40.27 -21.35 8.08
C PHE A 70 41.55 -21.21 8.92
N LYS A 71 42.69 -21.80 8.51
CA LYS A 71 43.90 -21.86 9.35
C LYS A 71 44.99 -20.82 9.06
N SER A 72 44.63 -19.71 8.42
CA SER A 72 45.50 -18.52 8.29
C SER A 72 44.70 -17.23 8.06
N LEU A 73 44.03 -16.73 9.10
CA LEU A 73 43.48 -15.36 9.16
C LEU A 73 44.19 -14.60 10.30
N PRO A 74 45.02 -13.57 9.99
CA PRO A 74 45.54 -12.66 11.00
C PRO A 74 44.39 -11.86 11.63
N THR A 75 44.40 -11.72 12.96
CA THR A 75 43.31 -11.05 13.72
C THR A 75 43.34 -9.53 13.66
N ASP A 76 44.36 -8.94 13.05
CA ASP A 76 44.67 -7.51 13.12
C ASP A 76 44.87 -6.91 11.72
N ILE A 77 43.80 -6.88 10.92
CA ILE A 77 43.72 -6.09 9.69
C ILE A 77 42.39 -5.31 9.69
N ILE A 78 42.44 -4.06 10.17
CA ILE A 78 41.48 -3.04 9.75
C ILE A 78 41.76 -2.78 8.26
N PRO A 79 40.81 -2.96 7.34
CA PRO A 79 41.07 -2.67 5.93
C PRO A 79 41.17 -1.16 5.73
N GLU A 80 42.38 -0.64 5.50
CA GLU A 80 42.53 0.69 4.94
C GLU A 80 41.92 0.72 3.53
N LEU A 81 40.68 1.20 3.45
CA LEU A 81 39.97 1.41 2.18
C LEU A 81 40.83 2.25 1.25
N LYS A 82 41.10 1.72 0.05
CA LYS A 82 41.88 2.43 -0.97
C LYS A 82 41.20 3.77 -1.28
N PRO A 83 41.94 4.84 -1.64
CA PRO A 83 41.35 6.17 -1.86
C PRO A 83 40.11 6.17 -2.76
N TYR A 84 40.17 5.47 -3.89
CA TYR A 84 39.04 5.29 -4.83
C TYR A 84 37.79 4.62 -4.23
N GLN A 85 37.90 3.86 -3.14
CA GLN A 85 36.75 3.24 -2.48
C GLN A 85 36.03 4.21 -1.53
N LYS A 86 36.68 5.28 -1.05
CA LYS A 86 36.01 6.30 -0.23
C LYS A 86 34.96 7.08 -1.02
N ASP A 87 35.15 7.24 -2.32
CA ASP A 87 34.16 7.89 -3.20
C ASP A 87 33.02 6.94 -3.61
N ILE A 88 33.23 5.62 -3.62
CA ILE A 88 32.14 4.64 -3.84
C ILE A 88 31.12 4.66 -2.69
N PHE A 89 31.57 4.95 -1.46
CA PHE A 89 30.67 5.15 -0.32
C PHE A 89 29.91 6.50 -0.34
N ARG A 90 30.18 7.39 -1.30
CA ARG A 90 29.27 8.51 -1.59
C ARG A 90 28.08 8.00 -2.37
N PHE A 91 27.06 7.54 -1.65
CA PHE A 91 25.72 7.23 -2.21
C PHE A 91 24.95 8.53 -2.58
N GLY A 92 25.65 9.48 -3.18
CA GLY A 92 25.31 10.89 -3.31
C GLY A 92 26.47 11.65 -3.96
N THR A 93 26.77 11.35 -5.22
CA THR A 93 27.40 12.25 -6.19
C THR A 93 26.93 11.81 -7.57
N PHE A 94 26.31 12.73 -8.31
CA PHE A 94 25.93 12.46 -9.69
C PHE A 94 27.18 12.42 -10.57
N LYS A 95 27.32 11.32 -11.30
CA LYS A 95 28.18 11.21 -12.47
C LYS A 95 27.61 10.12 -13.34
N ASP A 96 27.39 10.45 -14.60
CA ASP A 96 27.01 9.52 -15.68
C ASP A 96 25.65 8.82 -15.47
N GLY A 97 24.73 9.46 -14.73
CA GLY A 97 23.32 9.05 -14.66
C GLY A 97 22.58 9.40 -15.96
N TYR A 98 21.65 8.54 -16.38
CA TYR A 98 20.87 8.77 -17.59
C TYR A 98 19.58 9.54 -17.28
N TYR A 99 19.38 10.62 -18.03
CA TYR A 99 18.12 11.36 -18.17
C TYR A 99 17.02 10.46 -18.75
N VAL A 100 15.79 10.59 -18.24
CA VAL A 100 14.56 10.16 -18.91
C VAL A 100 13.94 11.44 -19.45
N ASP A 101 13.74 11.51 -20.76
CA ASP A 101 13.45 12.76 -21.47
C ASP A 101 11.99 13.21 -21.30
N PRO A 102 11.71 14.33 -20.59
CA PRO A 102 10.35 14.85 -20.42
C PRO A 102 9.73 15.33 -21.73
N ASP A 103 10.55 15.77 -22.69
CA ASP A 103 10.08 16.36 -23.96
C ASP A 103 9.44 15.31 -24.89
N SER A 104 9.54 14.03 -24.53
CA SER A 104 8.93 12.90 -25.24
C SER A 104 7.40 12.88 -25.22
N ILE A 105 6.72 13.69 -24.40
CA ILE A 105 5.25 13.84 -24.37
C ILE A 105 4.82 15.32 -24.30
N THR A 106 5.20 16.11 -25.30
CA THR A 106 4.64 17.47 -25.53
C THR A 106 3.26 17.40 -26.18
N GLY A 107 2.27 16.88 -25.45
CA GLY A 107 0.86 16.88 -25.85
C GLY A 107 0.17 18.20 -25.52
N ASP A 108 0.21 19.16 -26.44
CA ASP A 108 -0.64 20.37 -26.39
C ASP A 108 -2.10 19.98 -26.69
N ASP A 109 -2.86 19.58 -25.66
CA ASP A 109 -4.25 19.13 -25.79
C ASP A 109 -5.21 20.32 -25.95
N SER A 110 -5.13 20.95 -27.13
CA SER A 110 -5.97 22.05 -27.58
C SER A 110 -7.42 21.60 -27.86
N GLY A 111 -8.12 21.11 -26.82
CA GLY A 111 -9.45 20.52 -26.96
C GLY A 111 -10.31 20.39 -25.70
N PHE A 112 -9.76 20.50 -24.48
CA PHE A 112 -10.53 20.20 -23.27
C PHE A 112 -11.51 21.32 -22.83
N ASP A 113 -12.79 21.13 -23.15
CA ASP A 113 -13.90 22.03 -22.81
C ASP A 113 -14.37 21.86 -21.36
N LEU A 114 -13.77 22.65 -20.46
CA LEU A 114 -14.08 22.72 -19.02
C LEU A 114 -15.54 23.11 -18.70
N GLU A 115 -16.32 23.62 -19.66
CA GLU A 115 -17.72 23.98 -19.42
C GLU A 115 -18.69 22.81 -19.60
N LYS A 116 -18.28 21.71 -20.27
CA LYS A 116 -19.15 20.59 -20.66
C LYS A 116 -18.97 19.32 -19.82
N THR A 117 -19.35 19.40 -18.54
CA THR A 117 -19.67 18.19 -17.73
C THR A 117 -20.77 17.37 -18.40
N ASN A 118 -20.57 16.08 -18.64
CA ASN A 118 -21.49 15.21 -19.39
C ASN A 118 -22.67 14.71 -18.54
N THR A 119 -23.59 15.62 -18.20
CA THR A 119 -24.75 15.34 -17.32
C THR A 119 -25.73 14.29 -17.86
N ASN A 120 -25.60 13.85 -19.13
CA ASN A 120 -26.49 12.88 -19.77
C ASN A 120 -26.54 11.49 -19.10
N TYR A 121 -25.58 11.18 -18.21
CA TYR A 121 -25.52 9.90 -17.49
C TYR A 121 -26.07 9.95 -16.05
N SER A 122 -26.30 11.16 -15.52
CA SER A 122 -26.77 11.40 -14.15
C SER A 122 -28.09 10.69 -13.85
N LEU A 123 -28.24 10.29 -12.59
CA LEU A 123 -29.47 9.80 -11.98
C LEU A 123 -30.40 10.96 -11.56
N PHE A 124 -29.90 12.19 -11.52
CA PHE A 124 -30.65 13.38 -11.13
C PHE A 124 -31.06 14.19 -12.37
N SER A 125 -32.38 14.29 -12.59
CA SER A 125 -33.00 15.06 -13.67
C SER A 125 -34.04 16.04 -13.12
N ASP A 126 -34.53 16.96 -13.96
CA ASP A 126 -35.57 17.92 -13.54
C ASP A 126 -36.89 17.24 -13.13
N ASP A 127 -37.19 16.07 -13.70
CA ASP A 127 -38.32 15.22 -13.32
C ASP A 127 -38.10 14.60 -11.93
N ILE A 128 -36.95 13.94 -11.71
CA ILE A 128 -36.56 13.38 -10.42
C ILE A 128 -36.53 14.47 -9.33
N TYR A 129 -35.99 15.64 -9.63
CA TYR A 129 -36.03 16.79 -8.72
C TYR A 129 -37.48 17.22 -8.41
N SER A 130 -38.30 17.40 -9.44
CA SER A 130 -39.70 17.83 -9.28
C SER A 130 -40.56 16.84 -8.48
N GLN A 131 -40.28 15.54 -8.58
CA GLN A 131 -40.99 14.48 -7.83
C GLN A 131 -40.54 14.30 -6.37
N LEU A 132 -39.40 14.90 -5.98
CA LEU A 132 -38.70 14.60 -4.72
C LEU A 132 -38.38 15.83 -3.84
N LYS A 133 -38.30 17.04 -4.42
CA LYS A 133 -37.88 18.27 -3.71
C LYS A 133 -38.73 18.59 -2.48
N ASP A 134 -40.04 18.39 -2.56
CA ASP A 134 -41.03 18.75 -1.54
C ASP A 134 -41.31 17.61 -0.54
N LEU A 135 -40.54 16.51 -0.60
CA LEU A 135 -40.68 15.36 0.31
C LEU A 135 -39.79 15.49 1.54
N ASP A 136 -40.28 15.00 2.68
CA ASP A 136 -39.47 14.76 3.88
C ASP A 136 -38.34 13.75 3.61
N ILE A 137 -37.36 13.70 4.52
CA ILE A 137 -36.15 12.89 4.33
C ILE A 137 -36.44 11.39 4.17
N ALA A 138 -37.41 10.82 4.89
CA ALA A 138 -37.70 9.39 4.83
C ALA A 138 -38.39 9.02 3.50
N ASN A 139 -39.43 9.76 3.10
CA ASN A 139 -40.11 9.54 1.82
C ASN A 139 -39.20 9.85 0.61
N LYS A 140 -38.34 10.87 0.72
CA LYS A 140 -37.30 11.16 -0.28
C LYS A 140 -36.31 9.99 -0.39
N CYS A 141 -35.79 9.50 0.74
CA CYS A 141 -34.84 8.39 0.76
C CYS A 141 -35.43 7.06 0.29
N ASN A 142 -36.71 6.78 0.58
CA ASN A 142 -37.41 5.61 0.06
C ASN A 142 -37.38 5.59 -1.48
N LYS A 143 -37.82 6.68 -2.10
CA LYS A 143 -37.79 6.82 -3.56
C LYS A 143 -36.36 6.84 -4.12
N LEU A 144 -35.43 7.60 -3.55
CA LEU A 144 -34.04 7.65 -4.04
C LEU A 144 -33.38 6.26 -4.03
N ALA A 145 -33.52 5.51 -2.93
CA ALA A 145 -32.91 4.19 -2.81
C ALA A 145 -33.58 3.15 -3.74
N ARG A 146 -34.92 3.11 -3.81
CA ARG A 146 -35.65 2.18 -4.68
C ARG A 146 -35.53 2.50 -6.18
N THR A 147 -35.53 3.78 -6.56
CA THR A 147 -35.59 4.21 -7.96
C THR A 147 -34.21 4.48 -8.57
N LEU A 148 -33.20 4.96 -7.82
CA LEU A 148 -31.91 5.36 -8.38
C LEU A 148 -30.76 4.39 -8.04
N ILE A 149 -30.75 3.82 -6.81
CA ILE A 149 -29.79 2.77 -6.44
C ILE A 149 -30.25 1.42 -6.99
N LEU A 150 -31.44 0.97 -6.61
CA LEU A 150 -31.90 -0.40 -6.85
C LEU A 150 -32.40 -0.70 -8.28
N ASP A 151 -32.38 0.28 -9.20
CA ASP A 151 -32.88 0.12 -10.57
C ASP A 151 -32.31 -1.11 -11.29
N SER A 152 -33.23 -1.75 -12.01
CA SER A 152 -33.11 -2.96 -12.80
C SER A 152 -32.39 -2.81 -14.14
N THR A 153 -32.29 -1.60 -14.71
CA THR A 153 -31.63 -1.40 -16.02
C THR A 153 -30.10 -1.58 -15.95
N SER A 154 -29.54 -1.45 -14.75
CA SER A 154 -28.15 -1.71 -14.40
C SER A 154 -28.01 -3.17 -13.98
N LYS A 155 -27.09 -3.90 -14.64
CA LYS A 155 -26.76 -5.27 -14.26
C LYS A 155 -26.15 -5.27 -12.85
N THR A 156 -26.27 -6.40 -12.15
CA THR A 156 -25.52 -6.62 -10.92
C THR A 156 -24.03 -6.43 -11.22
N LEU A 157 -23.40 -5.48 -10.52
CA LEU A 157 -22.10 -4.91 -10.86
C LEU A 157 -22.13 -4.07 -12.16
N ASP A 158 -22.26 -2.74 -12.04
CA ASP A 158 -21.91 -1.80 -13.11
C ASP A 158 -20.35 -1.73 -13.23
N ILE A 159 -19.67 -2.86 -13.48
CA ILE A 159 -18.24 -2.91 -13.84
C ILE A 159 -18.15 -3.04 -15.37
N ASP A 160 -18.74 -2.07 -16.10
CA ASP A 160 -18.64 -2.01 -17.57
C ASP A 160 -17.52 -1.08 -18.06
N GLY A 161 -16.63 -0.69 -17.16
CA GLY A 161 -15.48 0.19 -17.43
C GLY A 161 -15.86 1.60 -17.94
N SER A 162 -17.14 2.01 -17.89
CA SER A 162 -17.59 3.24 -18.53
C SER A 162 -17.71 4.43 -17.57
N THR A 163 -17.51 5.64 -18.09
CA THR A 163 -17.77 6.90 -17.36
C THR A 163 -19.21 6.95 -16.83
N LYS A 164 -20.17 6.37 -17.57
CA LYS A 164 -21.58 6.25 -17.16
C LYS A 164 -21.75 5.38 -15.91
N SER A 165 -21.01 4.27 -15.80
CA SER A 165 -20.96 3.46 -14.57
C SER A 165 -20.42 4.30 -13.41
N LEU A 166 -19.21 4.86 -13.59
CA LEU A 166 -18.49 5.62 -12.56
C LEU A 166 -19.35 6.75 -11.97
N MET A 167 -19.94 7.59 -12.82
CA MET A 167 -20.84 8.67 -12.40
C MET A 167 -22.01 8.13 -11.55
N ARG A 168 -22.71 7.12 -12.05
CA ARG A 168 -23.89 6.55 -11.39
C ARG A 168 -23.54 5.90 -10.06
N ASN A 169 -22.38 5.26 -9.95
CA ASN A 169 -21.95 4.66 -8.69
C ASN A 169 -21.62 5.74 -7.65
N VAL A 170 -20.89 6.81 -8.01
CA VAL A 170 -20.62 7.95 -7.12
C VAL A 170 -21.92 8.65 -6.68
N GLU A 171 -22.87 8.87 -7.58
CA GLU A 171 -24.19 9.43 -7.25
C GLU A 171 -24.98 8.53 -6.29
N ARG A 172 -25.02 7.21 -6.53
CA ARG A 172 -25.65 6.24 -5.62
C ARG A 172 -24.99 6.25 -4.24
N PHE A 173 -23.67 6.45 -4.18
CA PHE A 173 -22.92 6.58 -2.94
C PHE A 173 -23.28 7.84 -2.16
N ARG A 174 -23.41 8.99 -2.83
CA ARG A 174 -23.90 10.22 -2.20
C ARG A 174 -25.36 10.12 -1.74
N ILE A 175 -26.21 9.39 -2.45
CA ILE A 175 -27.56 9.06 -1.98
C ILE A 175 -27.49 8.20 -0.71
N TYR A 176 -26.66 7.16 -0.70
CA TYR A 176 -26.50 6.28 0.45
C TYR A 176 -25.99 7.03 1.69
N ASP A 177 -25.00 7.90 1.51
CA ASP A 177 -24.48 8.79 2.54
C ASP A 177 -25.55 9.78 3.06
N TYR A 178 -26.20 10.53 2.15
CA TYR A 178 -27.27 11.47 2.48
C TYR A 178 -28.42 10.81 3.25
N CYS A 179 -28.76 9.54 2.94
CA CYS A 179 -29.86 8.83 3.59
C CYS A 179 -29.45 8.09 4.86
N PHE A 180 -28.54 7.12 4.71
CA PHE A 180 -28.33 6.05 5.69
C PHE A 180 -27.10 6.27 6.58
N LEU A 181 -26.25 7.26 6.26
CA LEU A 181 -25.14 7.70 7.10
C LEU A 181 -25.48 9.04 7.76
N ARG A 182 -25.35 10.17 7.05
CA ARG A 182 -25.55 11.52 7.61
C ARG A 182 -27.01 11.88 7.85
N GLY A 183 -27.93 11.43 6.98
CA GLY A 183 -29.38 11.62 7.17
C GLY A 183 -30.00 10.74 8.27
N ASN A 184 -29.23 9.78 8.80
CA ASN A 184 -29.60 8.92 9.93
C ASN A 184 -30.88 8.08 9.74
N VAL A 185 -31.41 7.95 8.52
CA VAL A 185 -32.55 7.06 8.20
C VAL A 185 -32.11 5.60 8.36
N GLU A 186 -32.89 4.75 9.02
CA GLU A 186 -32.54 3.32 9.16
C GLU A 186 -32.97 2.53 7.91
N LEU A 187 -32.19 1.50 7.54
CA LEU A 187 -32.51 0.65 6.38
C LEU A 187 -33.86 -0.06 6.55
N LYS A 188 -34.14 -0.57 7.75
CA LYS A 188 -35.41 -1.22 8.11
C LYS A 188 -36.63 -0.33 7.93
N ASP A 189 -36.54 0.97 8.20
CA ASP A 189 -37.65 1.92 8.03
C ASP A 189 -38.02 2.13 6.54
N ILE A 190 -37.10 1.79 5.64
CA ILE A 190 -37.24 1.91 4.18
C ILE A 190 -37.53 0.57 3.49
N PHE A 191 -37.21 -0.57 4.12
CA PHE A 191 -37.18 -1.89 3.47
C PHE A 191 -37.73 -3.06 4.31
N ALA A 192 -38.41 -2.84 5.43
CA ALA A 192 -39.02 -3.93 6.23
C ALA A 192 -40.09 -4.76 5.48
N ASP A 193 -40.58 -4.29 4.33
CA ASP A 193 -41.43 -5.03 3.39
C ASP A 193 -40.67 -6.05 2.51
N ASP A 194 -39.36 -5.87 2.30
CA ASP A 194 -38.53 -6.78 1.49
C ASP A 194 -37.03 -6.69 1.86
N LEU A 195 -36.58 -7.58 2.75
CA LEU A 195 -35.18 -7.69 3.18
C LEU A 195 -34.22 -8.09 2.02
N SER A 196 -34.73 -8.65 0.92
CA SER A 196 -33.91 -8.91 -0.26
C SER A 196 -33.46 -7.60 -0.93
N LEU A 197 -34.23 -6.50 -0.77
CA LEU A 197 -33.81 -5.17 -1.22
C LEU A 197 -32.69 -4.58 -0.36
N MET A 198 -32.66 -4.83 0.96
CA MET A 198 -31.53 -4.45 1.83
C MET A 198 -30.24 -5.17 1.43
N THR A 199 -30.36 -6.48 1.14
CA THR A 199 -29.28 -7.31 0.62
C THR A 199 -28.80 -6.80 -0.75
N LYS A 200 -29.73 -6.56 -1.69
CA LYS A 200 -29.43 -6.03 -3.03
C LYS A 200 -28.82 -4.62 -2.99
N LEU A 201 -29.26 -3.76 -2.06
CA LEU A 201 -28.71 -2.43 -1.86
C LEU A 201 -27.24 -2.53 -1.41
N THR A 202 -27.01 -3.38 -0.41
CA THR A 202 -25.68 -3.58 0.19
C THR A 202 -24.70 -4.15 -0.83
N HIS A 203 -25.05 -5.24 -1.54
CA HIS A 203 -24.16 -5.82 -2.56
C HIS A 203 -23.98 -4.94 -3.82
N LYS A 204 -24.93 -4.06 -4.16
CA LYS A 204 -24.79 -3.16 -5.32
C LYS A 204 -23.89 -1.95 -5.04
N LEU A 205 -23.81 -1.52 -3.79
CA LEU A 205 -22.91 -0.45 -3.34
C LEU A 205 -21.56 -1.02 -2.89
N PHE A 206 -21.57 -2.09 -2.11
CA PHE A 206 -20.43 -2.69 -1.44
C PHE A 206 -20.24 -4.13 -1.93
N PRO A 207 -19.82 -4.34 -3.20
CA PRO A 207 -19.71 -5.68 -3.79
C PRO A 207 -18.61 -6.54 -3.15
N PHE A 208 -17.76 -5.93 -2.32
CA PHE A 208 -16.80 -6.63 -1.47
C PHE A 208 -17.41 -7.22 -0.19
N LEU A 209 -18.62 -6.85 0.21
CA LEU A 209 -19.27 -7.37 1.42
C LEU A 209 -20.07 -8.64 1.13
N ASN A 210 -20.03 -9.59 2.06
CA ASN A 210 -20.88 -10.78 2.11
C ASN A 210 -21.88 -10.65 3.28
N ILE A 211 -22.91 -9.80 3.11
CA ILE A 211 -23.96 -9.56 4.11
C ILE A 211 -25.32 -9.88 3.52
N GLN A 212 -26.09 -10.71 4.22
CA GLN A 212 -27.46 -11.08 3.84
C GLN A 212 -28.40 -10.71 4.97
N TYR A 213 -29.52 -10.07 4.65
CA TYR A 213 -30.56 -9.70 5.61
C TYR A 213 -31.70 -10.72 5.52
N THR A 214 -31.94 -11.44 6.60
CA THR A 214 -32.94 -12.50 6.75
C THR A 214 -33.82 -12.22 7.95
N GLU A 215 -34.98 -12.88 8.08
CA GLU A 215 -35.77 -12.80 9.33
C GLU A 215 -35.02 -13.41 10.53
N GLU A 216 -34.27 -14.50 10.28
CA GLU A 216 -33.35 -15.11 11.24
C GLU A 216 -32.19 -14.16 11.59
N TYR A 217 -31.82 -14.11 12.86
CA TYR A 217 -30.72 -13.26 13.36
C TYR A 217 -29.38 -13.74 12.82
N GLN A 218 -28.64 -12.82 12.18
CA GLN A 218 -27.26 -13.03 11.77
C GLN A 218 -26.37 -11.92 12.36
N SER A 219 -25.29 -12.32 13.06
CA SER A 219 -24.15 -11.46 13.35
C SER A 219 -23.08 -11.68 12.29
N ASN A 220 -22.59 -10.61 11.66
CA ASN A 220 -21.36 -10.67 10.89
C ASN A 220 -20.21 -10.33 11.84
N GLU A 221 -19.22 -11.21 12.02
CA GLU A 221 -18.21 -11.09 13.06
C GLU A 221 -16.78 -11.00 12.50
N VAL A 222 -15.97 -10.14 13.13
CA VAL A 222 -14.51 -10.08 12.96
C VAL A 222 -13.88 -10.98 14.03
N LEU A 223 -13.03 -11.91 13.62
CA LEU A 223 -12.21 -12.70 14.54
C LEU A 223 -10.97 -11.87 14.92
N ILE A 224 -10.74 -11.70 16.23
CA ILE A 224 -9.66 -10.89 16.78
C ILE A 224 -8.77 -11.76 17.65
N PHE A 225 -7.49 -11.90 17.28
CA PHE A 225 -6.47 -12.51 18.12
C PHE A 225 -5.57 -11.44 18.75
N ASP A 226 -5.60 -11.33 20.07
CA ASP A 226 -4.68 -10.49 20.83
C ASP A 226 -3.40 -11.27 21.17
N LEU A 227 -2.26 -10.77 20.70
CA LEU A 227 -0.93 -11.35 20.92
C LEU A 227 -0.48 -11.24 22.38
N SER A 228 -0.91 -10.17 23.08
CA SER A 228 -0.46 -9.83 24.43
C SER A 228 -1.09 -10.69 25.51
N THR A 229 -2.40 -10.99 25.41
CA THR A 229 -3.07 -11.97 26.29
C THR A 229 -3.14 -13.38 25.70
N ASN A 230 -2.75 -13.57 24.43
CA ASN A 230 -2.84 -14.82 23.68
C ASN A 230 -4.28 -15.39 23.71
N LYS A 231 -5.24 -14.61 23.19
CA LYS A 231 -6.67 -14.96 23.16
C LYS A 231 -7.30 -14.62 21.82
N ASP A 232 -8.11 -15.56 21.33
CA ASP A 232 -9.11 -15.31 20.30
C ASP A 232 -10.39 -14.73 20.95
N THR A 233 -10.98 -13.73 20.29
CA THR A 233 -12.26 -13.08 20.62
C THR A 233 -12.98 -12.72 19.32
N THR A 234 -14.27 -12.38 19.37
CA THR A 234 -14.98 -11.84 18.20
C THR A 234 -15.62 -10.49 18.50
N VAL A 235 -15.80 -9.67 17.46
CA VAL A 235 -16.51 -8.40 17.52
C VAL A 235 -17.51 -8.33 16.37
N THR A 236 -18.77 -8.03 16.70
CA THR A 236 -19.86 -7.84 15.74
C THR A 236 -19.61 -6.60 14.88
N PHE A 237 -19.56 -6.80 13.56
CA PHE A 237 -19.53 -5.73 12.56
C PHE A 237 -20.91 -5.14 12.30
N HIS A 238 -21.95 -5.99 12.37
CA HIS A 238 -23.31 -5.69 11.95
C HIS A 238 -24.32 -6.52 12.77
N ASP A 239 -25.43 -5.88 13.17
CA ASP A 239 -26.45 -6.39 14.09
C ASP A 239 -27.82 -6.44 13.40
N HIS A 240 -28.12 -7.61 12.82
CA HIS A 240 -29.39 -8.00 12.15
C HIS A 240 -29.89 -7.06 11.03
N LEU A 241 -30.57 -5.94 11.35
CA LEU A 241 -31.18 -5.01 10.38
C LEU A 241 -30.62 -3.58 10.44
N ASP A 242 -29.67 -3.29 11.33
CA ASP A 242 -29.06 -1.96 11.42
C ASP A 242 -28.14 -1.68 10.22
N ASN A 243 -27.81 -0.41 9.94
CA ASN A 243 -26.80 -0.13 8.92
C ASN A 243 -25.42 -0.64 9.41
N PRO A 244 -24.74 -1.56 8.69
CA PRO A 244 -23.48 -2.16 9.13
C PRO A 244 -22.39 -1.13 9.42
N PHE A 245 -22.21 -0.14 8.54
CA PHE A 245 -21.19 0.88 8.73
C PHE A 245 -21.54 1.86 9.86
N LYS A 246 -22.82 2.19 10.01
CA LYS A 246 -23.33 3.03 11.12
C LYS A 246 -23.12 2.33 12.47
N TYR A 247 -23.34 1.01 12.54
CA TYR A 247 -23.06 0.19 13.70
C TYR A 247 -21.55 0.17 13.99
N TRP A 248 -20.71 -0.08 12.99
CA TRP A 248 -19.26 -0.13 13.12
C TRP A 248 -18.63 1.19 13.58
N ILE A 249 -19.09 2.33 13.05
CA ILE A 249 -18.72 3.67 13.53
C ILE A 249 -19.08 3.85 15.01
N LYS A 250 -20.28 3.41 15.41
CA LYS A 250 -20.82 3.54 16.78
C LYS A 250 -20.17 2.60 17.80
N THR A 251 -19.60 1.47 17.37
CA THR A 251 -18.91 0.52 18.27
C THR A 251 -17.41 0.73 18.36
N ALA A 252 -16.82 1.45 17.40
CA ALA A 252 -15.41 1.81 17.40
C ALA A 252 -15.00 2.68 18.61
N LYS A 253 -13.81 2.43 19.18
CA LYS A 253 -13.36 3.09 20.43
C LYS A 253 -11.85 3.27 20.50
N GLY A 254 -11.42 4.38 21.09
CA GLY A 254 -10.03 4.60 21.49
C GLY A 254 -9.08 4.86 20.32
N LYS A 255 -7.77 4.99 20.65
CA LYS A 255 -6.72 5.37 19.69
C LYS A 255 -5.74 4.23 19.42
N GLY A 256 -5.29 4.07 18.18
CA GLY A 256 -4.31 3.03 17.83
C GLY A 256 -3.57 3.23 16.51
N ILE A 257 -2.69 2.28 16.20
CA ILE A 257 -2.01 2.14 14.91
C ILE A 257 -2.73 1.05 14.11
N VAL A 258 -2.94 1.26 12.82
CA VAL A 258 -3.58 0.29 11.92
C VAL A 258 -2.64 -0.02 10.77
N THR A 259 -2.53 -1.30 10.41
CA THR A 259 -1.69 -1.73 9.29
C THR A 259 -2.27 -2.98 8.62
N THR A 260 -1.71 -3.33 7.47
CA THR A 260 -1.96 -4.60 6.76
C THR A 260 -0.66 -5.04 6.10
N MET A 261 -0.48 -6.35 5.94
CA MET A 261 0.69 -6.92 5.27
C MET A 261 0.38 -8.31 4.72
N SER A 262 1.08 -8.70 3.66
CA SER A 262 1.17 -10.10 3.27
C SER A 262 2.19 -10.84 4.13
N VAL A 263 2.16 -12.18 4.08
CA VAL A 263 3.17 -13.06 4.72
C VAL A 263 4.61 -12.71 4.32
N LYS A 264 4.84 -12.08 3.16
CA LYS A 264 6.18 -11.71 2.67
C LYS A 264 6.77 -10.50 3.42
N GLU A 265 5.94 -9.65 4.01
CA GLU A 265 6.34 -8.36 4.59
C GLU A 265 6.47 -8.42 6.12
N ILE A 266 6.37 -9.61 6.72
CA ILE A 266 6.59 -9.84 8.15
C ILE A 266 7.97 -9.31 8.60
N ASP A 267 9.03 -9.42 7.77
CA ASP A 267 10.35 -8.85 8.07
C ASP A 267 10.28 -7.31 8.28
N TYR A 268 9.50 -6.60 7.48
CA TYR A 268 9.27 -5.16 7.63
C TYR A 268 8.52 -4.83 8.92
N PHE A 269 7.43 -5.55 9.19
CA PHE A 269 6.68 -5.36 10.44
C PHE A 269 7.55 -5.62 11.68
N LEU A 270 8.42 -6.64 11.66
CA LEU A 270 9.36 -6.89 12.76
C LEU A 270 10.38 -5.74 12.96
N ARG A 271 10.82 -5.07 11.89
CA ARG A 271 11.67 -3.85 11.97
C ARG A 271 10.89 -2.66 12.54
N LEU A 272 9.66 -2.46 12.09
CA LEU A 272 8.76 -1.42 12.60
C LEU A 272 8.51 -1.60 14.10
N ILE A 273 8.25 -2.82 14.57
CA ILE A 273 8.10 -3.11 16.00
C ILE A 273 9.37 -2.77 16.79
N LYS A 274 10.58 -3.10 16.31
CA LYS A 274 11.84 -2.66 16.96
C LYS A 274 11.94 -1.13 17.08
N VAL A 275 11.53 -0.38 16.05
CA VAL A 275 11.53 1.08 16.06
C VAL A 275 10.47 1.65 17.02
N LEU A 276 9.27 1.08 17.05
CA LEU A 276 8.21 1.47 17.98
C LEU A 276 8.58 1.18 19.46
N ASP A 277 9.22 0.04 19.74
CA ASP A 277 9.77 -0.27 21.07
C ASP A 277 10.89 0.72 21.48
N LYS A 278 11.73 1.16 20.51
CA LYS A 278 12.76 2.21 20.68
C LYS A 278 12.19 3.61 20.88
N LEU A 279 11.03 3.92 20.31
CA LEU A 279 10.28 5.16 20.51
C LEU A 279 9.42 5.14 21.78
N LYS A 280 9.28 3.96 22.42
CA LYS A 280 8.33 3.70 23.53
C LYS A 280 6.88 4.00 23.12
N ASN A 281 6.45 3.44 21.98
CA ASN A 281 5.04 3.52 21.60
C ASN A 281 4.15 2.89 22.70
N GLU A 282 3.05 3.57 22.97
CA GLU A 282 2.02 3.25 23.97
C GLU A 282 0.67 2.88 23.32
N LEU A 283 0.57 3.01 21.99
CA LEU A 283 -0.67 2.76 21.24
C LEU A 283 -0.77 1.27 20.83
N PRO A 284 -1.94 0.64 20.96
CA PRO A 284 -2.19 -0.69 20.42
C PRO A 284 -2.12 -0.70 18.88
N ILE A 285 -1.68 -1.82 18.32
CA ILE A 285 -1.41 -2.00 16.89
C ILE A 285 -2.36 -3.07 16.33
N GLN A 286 -3.22 -2.69 15.39
CA GLN A 286 -4.12 -3.62 14.69
C GLN A 286 -3.60 -3.96 13.29
N ILE A 287 -3.37 -5.25 13.07
CA ILE A 287 -3.04 -5.83 11.75
C ILE A 287 -4.33 -6.41 11.17
N VAL A 288 -4.89 -5.78 10.14
CA VAL A 288 -6.10 -6.28 9.47
C VAL A 288 -5.70 -7.21 8.33
N VAL A 289 -6.25 -8.42 8.33
CA VAL A 289 -5.91 -9.49 7.38
C VAL A 289 -7.19 -10.00 6.68
N THR A 290 -7.15 -10.02 5.35
CA THR A 290 -8.30 -10.32 4.48
C THR A 290 -8.48 -11.81 4.19
N ASN A 291 -7.56 -12.67 4.64
CA ASN A 291 -7.51 -14.09 4.32
C ASN A 291 -7.17 -14.96 5.55
N LEU A 292 -7.98 -15.99 5.80
CA LEU A 292 -7.82 -16.92 6.94
C LEU A 292 -6.50 -17.73 6.93
N ASN A 293 -5.94 -18.05 5.76
CA ASN A 293 -4.64 -18.72 5.67
C ASN A 293 -3.53 -17.80 6.19
N ASP A 294 -3.46 -16.61 5.61
CA ASP A 294 -2.42 -15.62 5.91
C ASP A 294 -2.56 -15.10 7.35
N PHE A 295 -3.79 -14.96 7.87
CA PHE A 295 -4.05 -14.68 9.28
C PHE A 295 -3.38 -15.70 10.21
N ASN A 296 -3.53 -17.00 9.94
CA ASN A 296 -2.91 -18.02 10.79
C ASN A 296 -1.38 -18.02 10.66
N ILE A 297 -0.83 -17.86 9.45
CA ILE A 297 0.63 -17.77 9.24
C ILE A 297 1.22 -16.55 9.96
N ILE A 298 0.60 -15.38 9.81
CA ILE A 298 1.01 -14.14 10.49
C ILE A 298 0.91 -14.31 12.01
N LYS A 299 -0.23 -14.81 12.52
CA LYS A 299 -0.47 -15.06 13.95
C LYS A 299 0.60 -15.96 14.56
N ASP A 300 0.80 -17.14 14.01
CA ASP A 300 1.72 -18.13 14.58
C ASP A 300 3.18 -17.67 14.45
N THR A 301 3.52 -16.95 13.37
CA THR A 301 4.83 -16.33 13.20
C THR A 301 5.07 -15.23 14.24
N LEU A 302 4.19 -14.21 14.33
CA LEU A 302 4.37 -13.10 15.28
C LEU A 302 4.37 -13.58 16.73
N LYS A 303 3.57 -14.59 17.08
CA LYS A 303 3.55 -15.23 18.40
C LYS A 303 4.90 -15.85 18.79
N HIS A 304 5.64 -16.41 17.84
CA HIS A 304 7.01 -16.85 18.07
C HIS A 304 7.96 -15.63 18.18
N LYS A 305 7.95 -14.77 17.16
CA LYS A 305 8.95 -13.72 16.91
C LYS A 305 8.90 -12.54 17.90
N LEU A 306 7.72 -12.22 18.44
CA LEU A 306 7.47 -11.03 19.27
C LEU A 306 7.04 -11.35 20.71
N SER A 307 7.26 -12.59 21.15
CA SER A 307 6.98 -13.07 22.52
C SER A 307 7.61 -12.24 23.65
N ASN A 308 8.64 -11.43 23.35
CA ASN A 308 9.30 -10.51 24.29
C ASN A 308 9.08 -9.01 23.98
N SER A 309 8.25 -8.65 22.99
CA SER A 309 7.95 -7.24 22.71
C SER A 309 7.00 -6.67 23.77
N ARG A 310 7.03 -5.35 23.95
CA ARG A 310 6.11 -4.62 24.84
C ARG A 310 4.99 -3.91 24.08
N GLN A 311 4.90 -4.14 22.77
CA GLN A 311 3.84 -3.60 21.93
C GLN A 311 2.57 -4.45 22.07
N GLU A 312 1.43 -3.80 22.32
CA GLU A 312 0.12 -4.44 22.27
C GLU A 312 -0.25 -4.66 20.80
N ILE A 313 -0.19 -5.90 20.33
CA ILE A 313 -0.41 -6.26 18.92
C ILE A 313 -1.66 -7.15 18.84
N ILE A 314 -2.57 -6.76 17.96
CA ILE A 314 -3.88 -7.37 17.79
C ILE A 314 -4.05 -7.67 16.29
N ILE A 315 -4.48 -8.88 15.95
CA ILE A 315 -4.62 -9.35 14.57
C ILE A 315 -6.09 -9.58 14.28
N LEU A 316 -6.64 -8.84 13.32
CA LEU A 316 -8.05 -8.87 12.93
C LEU A 316 -8.19 -9.67 11.63
N ASN A 317 -8.99 -10.72 11.66
CA ASN A 317 -9.40 -11.46 10.46
C ASN A 317 -10.81 -11.04 10.04
N VAL A 318 -10.89 -10.40 8.89
CA VAL A 318 -12.14 -9.88 8.30
C VAL A 318 -12.66 -10.75 7.16
N SER A 319 -12.03 -11.90 6.86
CA SER A 319 -12.34 -12.71 5.68
C SER A 319 -13.74 -13.32 5.65
N GLN A 320 -14.48 -13.28 6.78
CA GLN A 320 -15.89 -13.70 6.84
C GLN A 320 -16.86 -12.59 6.42
N LEU A 321 -16.44 -11.31 6.53
CA LEU A 321 -17.22 -10.16 6.10
C LEU A 321 -17.18 -9.94 4.58
N LEU A 322 -16.18 -10.54 3.90
CA LEU A 322 -15.86 -10.25 2.51
C LEU A 322 -16.41 -11.30 1.54
N ASP A 323 -16.86 -10.88 0.36
CA ASP A 323 -17.17 -11.81 -0.73
C ASP A 323 -15.90 -12.48 -1.25
N THR A 324 -15.95 -13.81 -1.36
CA THR A 324 -14.77 -14.64 -1.63
C THR A 324 -14.30 -14.56 -3.08
N GLU A 325 -15.18 -14.31 -4.05
CA GLU A 325 -14.76 -14.19 -5.46
C GLU A 325 -14.35 -12.74 -5.79
N PHE A 326 -15.06 -11.75 -5.27
CA PHE A 326 -14.68 -10.34 -5.37
C PHE A 326 -13.30 -10.11 -4.75
N THR A 327 -13.05 -10.64 -3.55
CA THR A 327 -11.75 -10.49 -2.85
C THR A 327 -10.59 -11.01 -3.70
N LYS A 328 -10.72 -12.19 -4.31
CA LYS A 328 -9.65 -12.78 -5.17
C LYS A 328 -9.29 -11.94 -6.39
N ILE A 329 -10.25 -11.17 -6.92
CA ILE A 329 -10.11 -10.45 -8.19
C ILE A 329 -9.75 -8.98 -7.94
N LYS A 330 -10.37 -8.33 -6.94
CA LYS A 330 -10.30 -6.88 -6.73
C LYS A 330 -9.66 -6.46 -5.41
N ILE A 331 -9.51 -7.33 -4.40
CA ILE A 331 -8.80 -6.99 -3.17
C ILE A 331 -7.41 -7.63 -3.21
N THR A 332 -6.54 -7.04 -4.03
CA THR A 332 -5.14 -7.42 -4.16
C THR A 332 -4.24 -6.18 -4.09
N GLY A 333 -2.96 -6.38 -3.76
CA GLY A 333 -2.00 -5.28 -3.61
C GLY A 333 -2.49 -4.19 -2.65
N TYR A 334 -2.38 -2.94 -3.08
CA TYR A 334 -2.71 -1.75 -2.27
C TYR A 334 -4.16 -1.70 -1.78
N ILE A 335 -5.13 -2.32 -2.47
CA ILE A 335 -6.55 -2.28 -2.04
C ILE A 335 -6.75 -2.91 -0.65
N SER A 336 -5.83 -3.76 -0.19
CA SER A 336 -5.75 -4.25 1.19
C SER A 336 -5.72 -3.12 2.24
N LYS A 337 -5.09 -1.98 1.92
CA LYS A 337 -5.00 -0.78 2.78
C LYS A 337 -6.39 -0.26 3.16
N TRP A 338 -7.30 -0.22 2.20
CA TRP A 338 -8.66 0.27 2.40
C TRP A 338 -9.49 -0.67 3.27
N ILE A 339 -9.31 -1.97 3.12
CA ILE A 339 -9.91 -2.94 4.04
C ILE A 339 -9.37 -2.74 5.47
N ALA A 340 -8.10 -2.39 5.65
CA ALA A 340 -7.57 -2.05 6.97
C ALA A 340 -8.13 -0.73 7.54
N THR A 341 -8.27 0.33 6.73
CA THR A 341 -8.83 1.62 7.20
C THR A 341 -10.33 1.53 7.53
N LEU A 342 -11.07 0.66 6.84
CA LEU A 342 -12.50 0.43 7.10
C LEU A 342 -12.73 -0.49 8.31
N PHE A 343 -12.11 -1.67 8.34
CA PHE A 343 -12.48 -2.76 9.26
C PHE A 343 -11.57 -2.90 10.51
N ASN A 344 -10.85 -1.85 10.91
CA ASN A 344 -10.26 -1.75 12.26
C ASN A 344 -11.31 -1.30 13.29
N THR A 345 -11.08 -1.54 14.59
CA THR A 345 -12.04 -1.19 15.67
C THR A 345 -11.77 0.14 16.38
N PHE A 346 -10.76 0.91 15.97
CA PHE A 346 -10.42 2.18 16.63
C PHE A 346 -11.33 3.34 16.22
N GLU A 347 -11.53 4.28 17.14
CA GLU A 347 -12.26 5.53 16.92
C GLU A 347 -11.35 6.58 16.24
N GLU A 348 -10.09 6.66 16.69
CA GLU A 348 -9.03 7.40 16.00
C GLU A 348 -7.87 6.47 15.69
N PHE A 349 -7.32 6.51 14.49
CA PHE A 349 -6.18 5.68 14.13
C PHE A 349 -5.20 6.35 13.19
N ILE A 350 -3.96 5.90 13.29
CA ILE A 350 -2.92 6.18 12.30
C ILE A 350 -2.76 4.91 11.48
N PHE A 351 -3.20 4.96 10.22
CA PHE A 351 -2.79 3.95 9.26
C PHE A 351 -1.29 4.12 8.98
N LEU A 352 -0.57 3.01 8.97
CA LEU A 352 0.88 2.98 8.82
C LEU A 352 1.28 1.78 7.93
N ASP A 353 1.88 2.05 6.76
CA ASP A 353 2.48 0.98 5.94
C ASP A 353 3.64 0.32 6.69
N VAL A 354 3.81 -0.99 6.52
CA VAL A 354 4.82 -1.74 7.28
C VAL A 354 6.26 -1.39 6.93
N ASP A 355 6.51 -0.70 5.81
CA ASP A 355 7.83 -0.16 5.44
C ASP A 355 8.02 1.34 5.78
N VAL A 356 7.12 1.95 6.56
CA VAL A 356 7.35 3.31 7.12
C VAL A 356 8.21 3.27 8.38
N VAL A 357 9.13 4.23 8.50
CA VAL A 357 10.00 4.40 9.68
C VAL A 357 9.68 5.71 10.39
N PRO A 358 9.05 5.69 11.57
CA PRO A 358 8.81 6.89 12.37
C PRO A 358 10.06 7.32 13.16
N PHE A 359 10.21 8.62 13.36
CA PHE A 359 11.30 9.25 14.12
C PHE A 359 10.81 10.04 15.35
N GLN A 360 9.50 10.26 15.48
CA GLN A 360 8.81 10.85 16.63
C GLN A 360 7.82 9.85 17.26
N PRO A 361 7.40 10.02 18.53
CA PRO A 361 6.39 9.15 19.14
C PRO A 361 5.04 9.26 18.42
N ILE A 362 4.49 8.13 17.97
CA ILE A 362 3.29 8.09 17.10
C ILE A 362 2.08 8.79 17.71
N LYS A 363 1.92 8.78 19.04
CA LYS A 363 0.80 9.44 19.72
C LYS A 363 0.74 10.97 19.52
N GLU A 364 1.87 11.61 19.20
CA GLU A 364 1.92 13.06 18.96
C GLU A 364 1.28 13.48 17.63
N PHE A 365 1.08 12.55 16.69
CA PHE A 365 0.42 12.83 15.42
C PHE A 365 -1.08 13.15 15.59
N PHE A 366 -1.73 12.61 16.64
CA PHE A 366 -3.08 13.02 17.04
C PHE A 366 -3.16 14.44 17.64
N ASN A 367 -2.01 15.10 17.87
CA ASN A 367 -1.91 16.47 18.39
C ASN A 367 -1.75 17.53 17.27
N ILE A 368 -1.79 17.14 15.99
CA ILE A 368 -1.72 18.06 14.85
C ILE A 368 -3.04 18.87 14.78
N PRO A 369 -3.01 20.23 14.82
CA PRO A 369 -4.22 21.05 14.87
C PRO A 369 -5.19 20.83 13.70
N GLU A 370 -4.65 20.66 12.50
CA GLU A 370 -5.38 20.44 11.26
C GLU A 370 -6.03 19.05 11.23
N TYR A 371 -5.41 18.05 11.87
CA TYR A 371 -6.06 16.76 12.13
C TYR A 371 -7.20 16.92 13.15
N GLN A 372 -6.98 17.62 14.26
CA GLN A 372 -8.02 17.84 15.28
C GLN A 372 -9.23 18.65 14.75
N LYS A 373 -9.03 19.46 13.70
CA LYS A 373 -10.05 20.27 13.04
C LYS A 373 -10.94 19.48 12.07
N HIS A 374 -10.38 18.55 11.29
CA HIS A 374 -11.12 17.84 10.21
C HIS A 374 -11.22 16.32 10.42
N GLY A 375 -10.34 15.71 11.21
CA GLY A 375 -10.31 14.28 11.49
C GLY A 375 -9.77 13.40 10.36
N LEU A 376 -9.21 13.96 9.28
CA LEU A 376 -8.50 13.23 8.24
C LEU A 376 -7.26 14.03 7.83
N TYR A 377 -6.07 13.45 7.92
CA TYR A 377 -4.79 14.11 7.61
C TYR A 377 -3.86 13.20 6.80
N VAL A 378 -3.29 13.74 5.71
CA VAL A 378 -2.28 13.09 4.85
C VAL A 378 -1.08 14.01 4.60
N TYR A 379 0.00 13.47 4.03
CA TYR A 379 1.23 14.20 3.73
C TYR A 379 1.45 14.33 2.22
N ARG A 380 2.27 15.28 1.76
CA ARG A 380 2.55 15.50 0.32
C ARG A 380 3.62 14.54 -0.21
N ASP A 381 3.37 13.83 -1.32
CA ASP A 381 4.41 13.09 -2.06
C ASP A 381 5.23 14.09 -2.92
N ARG A 382 6.15 13.54 -3.72
CA ARG A 382 7.05 14.22 -4.63
C ARG A 382 6.27 14.82 -5.80
N ASP A 383 6.50 16.09 -6.07
CA ASP A 383 6.07 16.75 -7.30
C ASP A 383 6.96 16.31 -8.46
N ILE A 384 6.64 15.14 -9.02
CA ILE A 384 7.34 14.56 -10.17
C ILE A 384 6.70 15.14 -11.45
N GLY A 385 7.21 16.28 -11.91
CA GLY A 385 6.60 17.06 -13.01
C GLY A 385 6.38 16.30 -14.34
N HIS A 386 7.14 15.22 -14.59
CA HIS A 386 6.98 14.34 -15.77
C HIS A 386 5.95 13.20 -15.57
N ALA A 387 5.48 12.95 -14.35
CA ALA A 387 4.41 11.98 -14.06
C ALA A 387 3.04 12.66 -14.29
N LYS A 388 2.69 12.82 -15.57
CA LYS A 388 1.46 13.53 -15.98
C LYS A 388 0.20 12.70 -15.81
N LEU A 389 -0.91 13.40 -15.56
CA LEU A 389 -2.27 12.86 -15.52
C LEU A 389 -2.86 12.84 -16.94
N GLU A 390 -3.30 11.68 -17.40
CA GLU A 390 -3.86 11.50 -18.75
C GLU A 390 -5.20 12.27 -18.97
N PRO A 391 -5.50 12.72 -20.21
CA PRO A 391 -6.71 13.52 -20.48
C PRO A 391 -8.03 12.81 -20.14
N HIS A 392 -8.12 11.48 -20.28
CA HIS A 392 -9.34 10.75 -19.91
C HIS A 392 -9.57 10.75 -18.40
N CYS A 393 -8.51 10.72 -17.59
CA CYS A 393 -8.59 10.76 -16.14
C CYS A 393 -9.17 12.10 -15.66
N ARG A 394 -8.62 13.20 -16.17
CA ARG A 394 -9.14 14.56 -15.95
C ARG A 394 -10.63 14.63 -16.31
N THR A 395 -11.00 14.09 -17.47
CA THR A 395 -12.38 14.02 -17.95
C THR A 395 -13.28 13.20 -17.03
N ASN A 396 -12.84 12.01 -16.60
CA ASN A 396 -13.61 11.11 -15.75
C ASN A 396 -13.88 11.71 -14.37
N PHE A 397 -12.87 12.35 -13.75
CA PHE A 397 -13.06 13.04 -12.47
C PHE A 397 -13.99 14.25 -12.59
N PHE A 398 -13.90 15.11 -13.61
CA PHE A 398 -14.81 16.26 -13.73
C PHE A 398 -16.27 15.85 -14.00
N ASN A 399 -16.50 14.69 -14.62
CA ASN A 399 -17.83 14.11 -14.72
C ASN A 399 -18.43 13.67 -13.38
N LEU A 400 -17.65 13.66 -12.28
CA LEU A 400 -18.13 13.41 -10.92
C LEU A 400 -18.57 14.69 -10.17
N GLU A 401 -18.44 15.90 -10.74
CA GLU A 401 -19.01 17.11 -10.12
C GLU A 401 -20.55 16.96 -9.97
N PRO A 402 -21.15 17.29 -8.80
CA PRO A 402 -22.59 17.20 -8.61
C PRO A 402 -23.42 17.97 -9.64
N THR A 403 -24.55 17.41 -10.09
CA THR A 403 -25.50 18.15 -10.93
C THR A 403 -26.27 19.19 -10.12
N LEU A 404 -26.85 20.20 -10.77
CA LEU A 404 -27.63 21.24 -10.06
C LEU A 404 -28.80 20.62 -9.29
N GLN A 405 -29.44 19.62 -9.88
CA GLN A 405 -30.56 18.85 -9.35
C GLN A 405 -30.14 18.02 -8.14
N GLU A 406 -28.97 17.38 -8.18
CA GLU A 406 -28.36 16.70 -7.03
C GLU A 406 -28.10 17.68 -5.87
N ARG A 407 -27.42 18.81 -6.16
CA ARG A 407 -27.12 19.85 -5.17
C ARG A 407 -28.38 20.40 -4.50
N GLN A 408 -29.44 20.65 -5.27
CA GLN A 408 -30.71 21.17 -4.75
C GLN A 408 -31.52 20.11 -3.98
N LEU A 409 -31.39 18.82 -4.31
CA LEU A 409 -32.22 17.77 -3.71
C LEU A 409 -31.62 17.16 -2.44
N ILE A 410 -30.30 16.95 -2.43
CA ILE A 410 -29.55 16.26 -1.35
C ILE A 410 -28.33 17.05 -0.82
N GLY A 411 -28.08 18.27 -1.30
CA GLY A 411 -27.12 19.20 -0.69
C GLY A 411 -25.64 18.89 -0.93
N THR A 412 -25.30 17.95 -1.81
CA THR A 412 -23.91 17.56 -2.09
C THR A 412 -23.13 18.68 -2.78
N GLN A 413 -21.87 18.89 -2.42
CA GLN A 413 -20.98 19.88 -3.05
C GLN A 413 -19.54 19.36 -2.94
N TRP A 414 -18.68 19.69 -3.91
CA TRP A 414 -17.24 19.54 -3.73
C TRP A 414 -16.69 20.74 -2.98
N ILE A 415 -15.69 20.52 -2.12
CA ILE A 415 -14.97 21.59 -1.40
C ILE A 415 -14.36 22.60 -2.38
N PHE A 416 -13.73 22.07 -3.44
CA PHE A 416 -13.19 22.84 -4.55
C PHE A 416 -13.87 22.39 -5.84
N ASN A 417 -14.25 23.33 -6.70
CA ASN A 417 -14.85 23.07 -8.00
C ASN A 417 -14.30 24.06 -9.03
N LEU A 418 -14.26 23.68 -10.30
CA LEU A 418 -13.67 24.49 -11.37
C LEU A 418 -14.36 25.85 -11.56
N LYS A 419 -15.62 25.95 -11.14
CA LYS A 419 -16.48 27.13 -11.32
C LYS A 419 -16.30 28.16 -10.21
N SER A 420 -15.55 27.83 -9.16
CA SER A 420 -14.97 28.82 -8.25
C SER A 420 -13.88 29.61 -8.99
N SER A 421 -14.15 30.90 -9.24
CA SER A 421 -13.39 31.66 -10.24
C SER A 421 -11.91 31.82 -9.89
N ALA A 422 -11.04 31.87 -10.90
CA ALA A 422 -9.60 32.10 -10.75
C ALA A 422 -9.24 33.35 -9.90
N LEU A 423 -10.14 34.32 -9.83
CA LEU A 423 -10.01 35.52 -9.00
C LEU A 423 -10.14 35.22 -7.50
N GLN A 424 -11.02 34.29 -7.09
CA GLN A 424 -11.08 33.80 -5.69
C GLN A 424 -9.93 32.86 -5.37
N LEU A 425 -9.49 32.04 -6.33
CA LEU A 425 -8.38 31.08 -6.20
C LEU A 425 -7.00 31.74 -6.02
N SER A 426 -6.91 33.08 -6.03
CA SER A 426 -5.64 33.83 -6.02
C SER A 426 -5.19 34.35 -4.64
N GLN A 427 -6.00 34.20 -3.58
CA GLN A 427 -5.77 34.86 -2.27
C GLN A 427 -5.69 33.93 -1.05
N THR A 428 -5.78 32.60 -1.24
CA THR A 428 -5.81 31.61 -0.15
C THR A 428 -4.56 30.73 -0.13
N LYS A 429 -3.88 30.66 1.02
CA LYS A 429 -2.74 29.74 1.29
C LYS A 429 -3.27 28.38 1.79
N ASP A 430 -4.06 27.72 0.97
CA ASP A 430 -4.83 26.52 1.34
C ASP A 430 -4.20 25.30 0.62
N THR A 431 -3.59 24.38 1.37
CA THR A 431 -2.72 23.33 0.80
C THR A 431 -3.51 22.30 -0.01
N GLU A 432 -4.73 22.02 0.43
CA GLU A 432 -5.71 21.17 -0.24
C GLU A 432 -6.10 21.80 -1.61
N GLN A 433 -6.20 23.13 -1.66
CA GLN A 433 -6.45 23.88 -2.89
C GLN A 433 -5.22 23.92 -3.81
N GLU A 434 -3.98 23.96 -3.28
CA GLU A 434 -2.76 23.77 -4.08
C GLU A 434 -2.73 22.39 -4.73
N VAL A 435 -3.00 21.33 -3.96
CA VAL A 435 -3.04 19.94 -4.43
C VAL A 435 -4.11 19.76 -5.50
N TYR A 436 -5.32 20.29 -5.27
CA TYR A 436 -6.40 20.29 -6.26
C TYR A 436 -5.97 20.95 -7.58
N LYS A 437 -5.34 22.14 -7.53
CA LYS A 437 -4.81 22.82 -8.73
C LYS A 437 -3.70 22.01 -9.41
N SER A 438 -2.76 21.47 -8.64
CA SER A 438 -1.62 20.72 -9.16
C SER A 438 -2.07 19.46 -9.92
N PHE A 439 -3.05 18.74 -9.38
CA PHE A 439 -3.64 17.57 -10.03
C PHE A 439 -4.53 17.93 -11.22
N PHE A 440 -5.52 18.82 -11.04
CA PHE A 440 -6.57 19.06 -12.04
C PHE A 440 -6.26 20.13 -13.09
N ASN A 441 -5.30 21.03 -12.84
CA ASN A 441 -4.91 22.09 -13.77
C ASN A 441 -3.49 21.88 -14.32
N ASN A 442 -2.51 21.57 -13.45
CA ASN A 442 -1.11 21.38 -13.86
C ASN A 442 -0.81 19.93 -14.33
N LEU A 443 -1.81 19.04 -14.18
CA LEU A 443 -1.82 17.63 -14.58
C LEU A 443 -0.70 16.81 -13.92
N ILE A 444 -0.33 17.10 -12.67
CA ILE A 444 0.69 16.36 -11.93
C ILE A 444 0.00 15.24 -11.14
N MET A 445 0.27 13.98 -11.50
CA MET A 445 -0.45 12.81 -10.96
C MET A 445 -0.17 12.56 -9.47
N HIS A 446 1.06 12.78 -9.00
CA HIS A 446 1.43 12.52 -7.61
C HIS A 446 1.19 13.74 -6.73
N GLN A 447 0.41 13.59 -5.66
CA GLN A 447 0.17 14.67 -4.69
C GLN A 447 0.34 14.23 -3.25
N VAL A 448 -0.13 13.04 -2.84
CA VAL A 448 -0.08 12.60 -1.43
C VAL A 448 0.64 11.27 -1.20
N ASP A 449 1.30 11.17 -0.04
CA ASP A 449 1.96 9.94 0.44
C ASP A 449 1.02 9.22 1.42
N SER A 450 0.56 8.01 1.04
CA SER A 450 -0.34 7.19 1.86
C SER A 450 0.37 6.24 2.84
N GLY A 451 1.69 6.40 3.02
CA GLY A 451 2.47 5.62 3.99
C GLY A 451 2.03 5.85 5.45
N LEU A 452 1.65 7.08 5.79
CA LEU A 452 1.10 7.44 7.10
C LEU A 452 -0.14 8.34 6.91
N VAL A 453 -1.31 7.89 7.37
CA VAL A 453 -2.58 8.61 7.25
C VAL A 453 -3.28 8.62 8.61
N ILE A 454 -3.70 9.79 9.09
CA ILE A 454 -4.36 9.97 10.39
C ILE A 454 -5.85 10.14 10.18
N ILE A 455 -6.68 9.30 10.80
CA ILE A 455 -8.14 9.25 10.62
C ILE A 455 -8.85 9.25 11.97
N SER A 456 -9.93 10.01 12.10
CA SER A 456 -10.98 9.88 13.10
C SER A 456 -12.23 9.35 12.42
N LYS A 457 -12.80 8.26 12.95
CA LYS A 457 -13.92 7.49 12.38
C LYS A 457 -15.27 8.19 12.62
N THR A 458 -15.35 9.46 12.24
CA THR A 458 -16.62 10.18 12.17
C THR A 458 -17.49 9.63 11.02
N VAL A 459 -18.79 9.93 11.03
CA VAL A 459 -19.70 9.54 9.93
C VAL A 459 -19.24 10.12 8.59
N GLU A 460 -18.77 11.37 8.60
CA GLU A 460 -18.29 12.07 7.40
C GLU A 460 -16.98 11.45 6.87
N ASN A 461 -15.97 11.27 7.74
CA ASN A 461 -14.68 10.71 7.34
C ASN A 461 -14.78 9.24 6.93
N TYR A 462 -15.63 8.45 7.59
CA TYR A 462 -15.88 7.07 7.17
C TYR A 462 -16.62 7.02 5.83
N SER A 463 -17.59 7.92 5.59
CA SER A 463 -18.22 8.06 4.28
C SER A 463 -17.21 8.46 3.19
N SER A 464 -16.22 9.30 3.52
CA SER A 464 -15.11 9.65 2.62
C SER A 464 -14.23 8.44 2.28
N LEU A 465 -13.94 7.57 3.25
CA LEU A 465 -13.22 6.30 3.01
C LEU A 465 -14.04 5.33 2.15
N LEU A 466 -15.36 5.26 2.35
CA LEU A 466 -16.25 4.47 1.50
C LEU A 466 -16.28 5.01 0.06
N MET A 467 -16.33 6.34 -0.14
CA MET A 467 -16.22 6.97 -1.46
C MET A 467 -14.86 6.68 -2.10
N ALA A 468 -13.76 6.84 -1.37
CA ALA A 468 -12.41 6.53 -1.83
C ALA A 468 -12.26 5.08 -2.31
N MET A 469 -12.81 4.12 -1.55
CA MET A 469 -12.84 2.70 -1.92
C MET A 469 -13.57 2.46 -3.25
N GLN A 470 -14.66 3.20 -3.54
CA GLN A 470 -15.35 3.09 -4.84
C GLN A 470 -14.54 3.64 -6.00
N LEU A 471 -13.86 4.78 -5.79
CA LEU A 471 -12.98 5.36 -6.81
C LEU A 471 -11.80 4.42 -7.12
N ASN A 472 -11.24 3.76 -6.10
CA ASN A 472 -10.16 2.77 -6.22
C ASN A 472 -10.60 1.45 -6.87
N MET A 473 -11.87 1.05 -6.72
CA MET A 473 -12.42 -0.13 -7.40
C MET A 473 -12.87 0.14 -8.85
N ALA A 474 -12.87 1.39 -9.31
CA ALA A 474 -13.35 1.76 -10.65
C ALA A 474 -12.24 1.58 -11.70
N GLU A 475 -12.38 0.57 -12.56
CA GLU A 475 -11.38 0.21 -13.60
C GLU A 475 -10.99 1.38 -14.51
N ILE A 476 -11.91 2.32 -14.77
CA ILE A 476 -11.69 3.52 -15.60
C ILE A 476 -10.86 4.62 -14.89
N LEU A 477 -10.40 4.35 -13.66
CA LEU A 477 -9.50 5.19 -12.88
C LEU A 477 -8.19 4.45 -12.48
N GLU A 478 -8.01 3.18 -12.87
CA GLU A 478 -6.88 2.34 -12.45
C GLU A 478 -5.53 2.86 -12.97
N ASP A 479 -5.52 3.52 -14.14
CA ASP A 479 -4.36 4.17 -14.74
C ASP A 479 -4.22 5.67 -14.37
N CYS A 480 -5.18 6.22 -13.63
CA CYS A 480 -5.27 7.65 -13.34
C CYS A 480 -4.53 8.10 -12.08
N VAL A 481 -4.11 7.16 -11.25
CA VAL A 481 -3.36 7.42 -10.01
C VAL A 481 -2.32 6.32 -9.82
N HIS A 482 -1.23 6.61 -9.11
CA HIS A 482 -0.21 5.60 -8.84
C HIS A 482 -0.52 4.82 -7.56
N GLY A 483 -1.03 3.60 -7.73
CA GLY A 483 -1.47 2.76 -6.61
C GLY A 483 -2.83 3.26 -6.10
N ASP A 484 -2.90 3.61 -4.83
CA ASP A 484 -4.16 3.98 -4.17
C ASP A 484 -4.15 5.35 -3.47
N LYS A 485 -2.97 5.99 -3.39
CA LYS A 485 -2.68 7.05 -2.43
C LYS A 485 -3.55 8.30 -2.59
N GLU A 486 -3.81 8.71 -3.82
CA GLU A 486 -4.57 9.92 -4.12
C GLU A 486 -6.05 9.81 -3.69
N TYR A 487 -6.59 8.60 -3.55
CA TYR A 487 -7.97 8.40 -3.11
C TYR A 487 -8.21 8.85 -1.65
N PHE A 488 -7.17 9.03 -0.82
CA PHE A 488 -7.32 9.61 0.51
C PHE A 488 -7.72 11.09 0.53
N TRP A 489 -7.46 11.85 -0.55
CA TRP A 489 -7.94 13.23 -0.70
C TRP A 489 -9.03 13.37 -1.76
N LEU A 490 -8.99 12.57 -2.83
CA LEU A 490 -10.05 12.52 -3.85
C LEU A 490 -11.37 11.97 -3.26
N GLY A 491 -11.33 11.00 -2.35
CA GLY A 491 -12.50 10.48 -1.64
C GLY A 491 -13.30 11.54 -0.89
N PRO A 492 -12.71 12.25 0.10
CA PRO A 492 -13.39 13.34 0.81
C PRO A 492 -13.75 14.53 -0.10
N LEU A 493 -12.93 14.87 -1.11
CA LEU A 493 -13.30 15.87 -2.13
C LEU A 493 -14.60 15.50 -2.87
N VAL A 494 -14.70 14.26 -3.37
CA VAL A 494 -15.82 13.75 -4.17
C VAL A 494 -17.07 13.49 -3.31
N ALA A 495 -16.89 13.21 -2.02
CA ALA A 495 -17.97 13.13 -1.02
C ALA A 495 -18.48 14.51 -0.58
N GLY A 496 -17.59 15.51 -0.47
CA GLY A 496 -17.90 16.85 0.03
C GLY A 496 -17.58 17.07 1.51
N HIS A 497 -16.62 16.34 2.06
CA HIS A 497 -16.26 16.35 3.49
C HIS A 497 -14.86 16.91 3.72
N SER A 498 -14.65 17.60 4.85
CA SER A 498 -13.35 18.23 5.16
C SER A 498 -12.23 17.22 5.33
N TYR A 499 -11.02 17.60 4.93
CA TYR A 499 -9.77 16.84 5.11
C TYR A 499 -8.60 17.83 5.22
N SER A 500 -7.43 17.33 5.58
CA SER A 500 -6.21 18.12 5.75
C SER A 500 -5.03 17.48 5.01
N ILE A 501 -4.17 18.29 4.40
CA ILE A 501 -2.89 17.89 3.80
C ILE A 501 -1.76 18.68 4.47
N ASP A 502 -0.66 18.01 4.82
CA ASP A 502 0.51 18.68 5.41
C ASP A 502 1.02 19.80 4.50
N PRO A 503 1.15 21.05 4.99
CA PRO A 503 1.65 22.16 4.18
C PRO A 503 3.11 21.97 3.76
N THR A 504 3.87 21.17 4.51
CA THR A 504 5.28 20.86 4.24
C THR A 504 5.38 19.87 3.07
N ARG A 505 6.19 20.21 2.06
CA ARG A 505 6.54 19.24 1.01
C ARG A 505 7.51 18.20 1.57
N CYS A 506 7.42 16.97 1.07
CA CYS A 506 8.43 15.96 1.34
C CYS A 506 9.79 16.29 0.69
N GLY A 507 10.83 15.60 1.13
CA GLY A 507 12.20 15.79 0.64
C GLY A 507 13.01 14.50 0.64
N ALA A 508 14.12 14.50 -0.10
CA ALA A 508 15.09 13.42 -0.09
C ALA A 508 15.87 13.49 1.24
N VAL A 509 16.03 12.35 1.93
CA VAL A 509 16.67 12.29 3.26
C VAL A 509 17.85 11.35 3.22
N GLY A 510 18.99 11.79 3.75
CA GLY A 510 20.22 11.01 3.71
C GLY A 510 21.47 11.84 4.01
N THR A 511 22.60 11.40 3.47
CA THR A 511 23.86 12.16 3.50
C THR A 511 23.84 13.27 2.47
N LEU A 512 24.11 14.48 2.97
CA LEU A 512 24.28 15.70 2.18
C LEU A 512 25.60 15.64 1.39
N TYR A 513 25.54 16.00 0.11
CA TYR A 513 26.74 16.27 -0.68
C TYR A 513 26.71 17.67 -1.29
N GLU A 514 27.89 18.22 -1.53
CA GLU A 514 28.08 19.51 -2.19
C GLU A 514 28.71 19.27 -3.56
N GLU A 515 28.05 19.79 -4.59
CA GLU A 515 28.45 19.73 -5.99
C GLU A 515 28.84 21.13 -6.47
N LYS A 516 29.89 21.21 -7.30
CA LYS A 516 30.42 22.44 -7.87
C LYS A 516 30.77 22.21 -9.33
N GLN A 517 30.03 22.86 -10.21
CA GLN A 517 30.28 22.89 -11.63
C GLN A 517 30.91 24.25 -11.95
N VAL A 518 32.18 24.21 -12.35
CA VAL A 518 32.91 25.39 -12.84
C VAL A 518 32.69 25.47 -14.35
N ASN A 519 32.06 26.54 -14.80
CA ASN A 519 31.83 26.81 -16.21
C ASN A 519 33.00 27.62 -16.79
N ASN A 520 33.42 27.32 -18.02
CA ASN A 520 34.60 27.96 -18.63
C ASN A 520 34.26 29.17 -19.53
N ASP A 521 32.98 29.38 -19.85
CA ASP A 521 32.50 30.25 -20.92
C ASP A 521 31.45 31.26 -20.39
N ASP A 522 31.89 32.24 -19.60
CA ASP A 522 31.13 33.39 -19.05
C ASP A 522 29.83 33.13 -18.24
N GLU A 523 29.38 31.87 -18.09
CA GLU A 523 28.28 31.48 -17.19
C GLU A 523 28.68 31.49 -15.69
N GLU A 524 27.73 31.73 -14.80
CA GLU A 524 27.95 31.73 -13.34
C GLU A 524 28.36 30.35 -12.80
N ASP A 525 29.31 30.31 -11.86
CA ASP A 525 29.71 29.08 -11.13
C ASP A 525 28.53 28.49 -10.36
N ILE A 526 28.10 27.28 -10.75
CA ILE A 526 26.97 26.59 -10.13
C ILE A 526 27.47 25.77 -8.94
N SER A 527 26.94 26.05 -7.74
CA SER A 527 27.15 25.24 -6.55
C SER A 527 25.82 24.80 -5.96
N ARG A 528 25.68 23.49 -5.73
CA ARG A 528 24.43 22.85 -5.29
C ARG A 528 24.68 21.93 -4.10
N VAL A 529 23.66 21.79 -3.26
CA VAL A 529 23.60 20.77 -2.21
C VAL A 529 22.58 19.72 -2.64
N GLY A 530 22.93 18.43 -2.59
CA GLY A 530 22.08 17.33 -3.01
C GLY A 530 21.95 16.21 -1.99
N ILE A 531 20.90 15.41 -2.16
CA ILE A 531 20.70 14.08 -1.53
C ILE A 531 20.09 13.14 -2.59
N CYS A 532 20.50 11.87 -2.61
CA CYS A 532 19.99 10.84 -3.52
C CYS A 532 19.52 9.57 -2.79
N SER A 533 18.28 9.56 -2.30
CA SER A 533 17.67 8.50 -1.47
C SER A 533 16.68 7.62 -2.25
N THR A 534 16.36 6.44 -1.71
CA THR A 534 15.15 5.69 -2.12
C THR A 534 13.94 6.06 -1.25
N GLN A 535 14.21 6.69 -0.11
CA GLN A 535 13.23 7.19 0.85
C GLN A 535 12.62 8.52 0.43
N ILE A 536 11.33 8.66 0.71
CA ILE A 536 10.61 9.93 0.86
C ILE A 536 10.69 10.31 2.34
N GLY A 537 10.92 11.57 2.68
CA GLY A 537 10.90 12.02 4.07
C GLY A 537 10.08 13.27 4.34
N HIS A 538 9.49 13.29 5.54
CA HIS A 538 8.55 14.31 6.00
C HIS A 538 9.08 14.96 7.28
N CYS A 539 9.15 16.29 7.32
CA CYS A 539 9.54 17.08 8.48
C CYS A 539 8.38 17.94 8.97
N ASN A 540 8.42 18.40 10.21
CA ASN A 540 7.51 19.43 10.72
C ASN A 540 8.05 20.85 10.51
N ASP A 541 7.22 21.83 10.88
CA ASP A 541 7.49 23.28 10.94
C ASP A 541 8.78 23.69 11.70
N LYS A 542 9.35 22.79 12.49
CA LYS A 542 10.58 22.98 13.28
C LYS A 542 11.76 22.19 12.69
N ASN A 543 11.70 21.82 11.42
CA ASN A 543 12.72 21.07 10.68
C ASN A 543 13.19 19.80 11.41
N SER A 544 12.26 19.11 12.05
CA SER A 544 12.51 17.81 12.69
C SER A 544 11.82 16.70 11.91
N LEU A 545 12.58 15.65 11.58
CA LEU A 545 12.11 14.49 10.83
C LEU A 545 10.98 13.79 11.61
N LEU A 546 9.84 13.59 10.94
CA LEU A 546 8.66 12.92 11.47
C LEU A 546 8.70 11.43 11.15
N TRP A 547 8.80 11.11 9.86
CA TRP A 547 8.80 9.74 9.32
C TRP A 547 9.44 9.66 7.92
N LEU A 548 9.80 8.45 7.51
CA LEU A 548 10.28 8.11 6.16
C LEU A 548 9.42 6.99 5.55
N ASN A 549 9.09 7.09 4.26
CA ASN A 549 8.53 6.00 3.47
C ASN A 549 9.67 5.18 2.83
N GLY A 550 9.55 3.84 2.79
CA GLY A 550 10.49 2.96 2.10
C GLY A 550 11.67 2.45 2.95
N GLY A 551 11.47 2.33 4.26
CA GLY A 551 12.46 1.83 5.21
C GLY A 551 13.65 2.77 5.41
N THR A 552 14.70 2.28 6.07
CA THR A 552 16.02 2.96 6.12
C THR A 552 17.17 2.06 5.66
N LYS A 553 16.89 1.13 4.73
CA LYS A 553 17.94 0.50 3.91
C LYS A 553 18.14 1.34 2.65
N LEU A 554 19.36 1.44 2.12
CA LEU A 554 19.62 2.23 0.90
C LEU A 554 18.79 1.76 -0.31
N CYS A 555 18.33 0.50 -0.31
CA CYS A 555 17.25 0.03 -1.19
C CYS A 555 16.28 -0.91 -0.44
N LYS A 556 14.98 -0.80 -0.74
CA LYS A 556 13.93 -1.68 -0.17
C LYS A 556 13.64 -2.95 -0.99
N ASN A 557 14.04 -3.03 -2.26
CA ASN A 557 13.87 -4.24 -3.06
C ASN A 557 15.07 -5.20 -2.83
N PRO A 558 14.89 -6.38 -2.20
CA PRO A 558 15.99 -7.30 -1.89
C PRO A 558 16.64 -7.94 -3.13
N HIS A 559 15.96 -7.90 -4.28
CA HIS A 559 16.49 -8.43 -5.55
C HIS A 559 16.99 -7.33 -6.49
N ALA A 560 16.92 -6.05 -6.10
CA ALA A 560 17.29 -4.95 -6.99
C ALA A 560 18.72 -5.06 -7.51
N ALA A 561 19.71 -5.45 -6.68
CA ALA A 561 21.09 -5.56 -7.15
C ALA A 561 21.24 -6.52 -8.35
N THR A 562 20.46 -7.61 -8.40
CA THR A 562 20.42 -8.53 -9.55
C THR A 562 19.70 -7.89 -10.73
N ASN A 563 18.46 -7.41 -10.52
CA ASN A 563 17.62 -6.78 -11.55
C ASN A 563 18.34 -5.62 -12.25
N ASP A 564 19.07 -4.82 -11.48
CA ASP A 564 19.76 -3.60 -11.90
C ASP A 564 20.98 -3.94 -12.77
N PHE A 565 21.73 -5.01 -12.44
CA PHE A 565 22.80 -5.54 -13.28
C PHE A 565 22.28 -6.25 -14.53
N GLU A 566 21.12 -6.92 -14.47
CA GLU A 566 20.47 -7.51 -15.66
C GLU A 566 19.97 -6.43 -16.63
N LYS A 567 19.43 -5.31 -16.12
CA LYS A 567 18.85 -4.22 -16.92
C LYS A 567 19.89 -3.20 -17.39
N TYR A 568 20.94 -2.93 -16.60
CA TYR A 568 21.94 -1.90 -16.86
C TYR A 568 23.39 -2.38 -16.60
N PRO A 569 23.85 -3.49 -17.22
CA PRO A 569 25.09 -4.19 -16.85
C PRO A 569 26.34 -3.29 -16.86
N ASP A 570 26.56 -2.50 -17.91
CA ASP A 570 27.76 -1.67 -18.04
C ASP A 570 27.82 -0.57 -16.97
N PHE A 571 26.70 0.13 -16.75
CA PHE A 571 26.57 1.19 -15.75
C PHE A 571 26.79 0.65 -14.33
N MET A 572 26.16 -0.48 -13.99
CA MET A 572 26.30 -1.07 -12.65
C MET A 572 27.69 -1.67 -12.44
N THR A 573 28.30 -2.25 -13.47
CA THR A 573 29.69 -2.76 -13.43
C THR A 573 30.69 -1.61 -13.24
N GLN A 574 30.56 -0.53 -14.02
CA GLN A 574 31.44 0.64 -13.94
C GLN A 574 31.37 1.34 -12.58
N ARG A 575 30.17 1.42 -11.98
CA ARG A 575 29.92 2.21 -10.76
C ARG A 575 30.06 1.39 -9.46
N TYR A 576 29.66 0.12 -9.47
CA TYR A 576 29.56 -0.74 -8.28
C TYR A 576 30.35 -2.06 -8.39
N GLY A 577 30.98 -2.33 -9.53
CA GLY A 577 31.87 -3.48 -9.74
C GLY A 577 31.15 -4.81 -9.97
N ASN A 578 30.32 -5.25 -9.04
CA ASN A 578 29.55 -6.51 -9.16
C ASN A 578 28.28 -6.53 -8.27
N VAL A 579 27.43 -7.54 -8.51
CA VAL A 579 26.14 -7.73 -7.83
C VAL A 579 26.29 -7.87 -6.30
N ASP A 580 27.33 -8.56 -5.81
CA ASP A 580 27.51 -8.80 -4.38
C ASP A 580 27.88 -7.52 -3.63
N GLU A 581 28.75 -6.66 -4.19
CA GLU A 581 29.07 -5.36 -3.60
C GLU A 581 27.86 -4.41 -3.65
N LEU A 582 27.12 -4.37 -4.76
CA LEU A 582 25.90 -3.57 -4.84
C LEU A 582 24.83 -4.06 -3.86
N SER A 583 24.69 -5.38 -3.67
CA SER A 583 23.78 -5.99 -2.70
C SER A 583 24.12 -5.62 -1.25
N LYS A 584 25.41 -5.56 -0.89
CA LYS A 584 25.87 -5.05 0.42
C LYS A 584 25.51 -3.58 0.62
N ILE A 585 25.75 -2.74 -0.40
CA ILE A 585 25.40 -1.31 -0.37
C ILE A 585 23.88 -1.14 -0.18
N TYR A 586 23.07 -1.79 -1.02
CA TYR A 586 21.61 -1.74 -0.96
C TYR A 586 21.03 -2.21 0.37
N ASN A 587 21.63 -3.22 1.01
CA ASN A 587 21.20 -3.70 2.33
C ASN A 587 21.70 -2.85 3.51
N SER A 588 22.65 -1.93 3.30
CA SER A 588 23.19 -1.08 4.36
C SER A 588 22.21 0.01 4.81
N GLY A 589 22.40 0.50 6.04
CA GLY A 589 21.55 1.54 6.63
C GLY A 589 21.76 2.92 6.00
N LEU A 590 20.66 3.64 5.76
CA LEU A 590 20.66 5.04 5.37
C LEU A 590 21.33 5.89 6.45
N HIS A 591 22.42 6.57 6.11
CA HIS A 591 23.01 7.62 6.95
C HIS A 591 22.23 8.92 6.76
N ILE A 592 21.82 9.57 7.85
CA ILE A 592 20.91 10.73 7.85
C ILE A 592 21.64 11.95 8.42
N ASP A 593 22.02 12.88 7.55
CA ASP A 593 22.68 14.16 7.89
C ASP A 593 21.77 15.38 7.65
N GLY A 594 20.83 15.25 6.71
CA GLY A 594 19.89 16.31 6.36
C GLY A 594 18.71 15.84 5.52
N MET A 595 17.92 16.81 5.08
CA MET A 595 16.81 16.65 4.14
C MET A 595 16.86 17.78 3.11
N VAL A 596 16.65 17.43 1.84
CA VAL A 596 16.50 18.38 0.73
C VAL A 596 15.07 18.29 0.22
N ILE A 597 14.30 19.35 0.44
CA ILE A 597 13.04 19.60 -0.25
C ILE A 597 13.43 20.33 -1.54
N PRO A 598 13.18 19.81 -2.74
CA PRO A 598 13.52 20.54 -3.95
C PRO A 598 12.58 21.73 -4.16
N ASP A 599 13.04 22.70 -4.95
CA ASP A 599 12.17 23.75 -5.47
C ASP A 599 11.28 23.21 -6.61
N ASN A 600 10.12 23.82 -6.79
CA ASN A 600 9.15 23.49 -7.85
C ASN A 600 9.00 24.68 -8.82
N SER A 601 10.02 25.51 -8.97
CA SER A 601 10.04 26.54 -10.01
C SER A 601 10.14 25.89 -11.39
N GLU A 602 9.52 26.51 -12.41
CA GLU A 602 9.41 25.92 -13.75
C GLU A 602 10.78 25.68 -14.42
N ASP A 603 11.79 26.46 -14.04
CA ASP A 603 13.18 26.37 -14.50
C ASP A 603 14.04 25.32 -13.75
N THR A 604 13.50 24.64 -12.73
CA THR A 604 14.26 23.72 -11.86
C THR A 604 13.77 22.27 -11.88
N MET A 605 14.65 21.32 -12.24
CA MET A 605 14.39 19.89 -12.10
C MET A 605 14.27 19.49 -10.61
N SER A 606 13.03 19.38 -10.12
CA SER A 606 12.73 19.10 -8.72
C SER A 606 13.22 17.71 -8.26
N TRP A 607 12.76 16.65 -8.94
CA TRP A 607 13.02 15.25 -8.59
C TRP A 607 13.61 14.48 -9.77
N MET A 608 14.87 14.06 -9.64
CA MET A 608 15.61 13.33 -10.65
C MET A 608 15.67 11.84 -10.31
N GLN A 609 14.92 11.00 -11.03
CA GLN A 609 15.00 9.53 -10.89
C GLN A 609 16.36 9.01 -11.38
N THR A 610 16.91 7.98 -10.74
CA THR A 610 18.14 7.30 -11.17
C THR A 610 17.90 5.82 -11.49
N ARG A 611 18.94 5.08 -11.90
CA ARG A 611 18.81 3.65 -12.30
C ARG A 611 18.74 2.70 -11.11
N GLU A 612 19.32 3.09 -9.98
CA GLU A 612 19.51 2.24 -8.80
C GLU A 612 18.22 1.93 -8.04
N CYS A 613 18.29 0.86 -7.25
CA CYS A 613 17.17 0.23 -6.55
C CYS A 613 16.00 -0.09 -7.48
N SER A 614 16.28 -0.61 -8.67
CA SER A 614 15.29 -0.84 -9.74
C SER A 614 14.45 0.41 -10.04
N GLN A 615 15.14 1.56 -10.17
CA GLN A 615 14.60 2.90 -10.39
C GLN A 615 13.76 3.50 -9.25
N TYR A 616 13.81 2.97 -8.02
CA TYR A 616 13.16 3.59 -6.85
C TYR A 616 14.00 4.72 -6.21
N ARG A 617 15.22 4.98 -6.69
CA ARG A 617 16.08 6.05 -6.18
C ARG A 617 15.82 7.37 -6.89
N PHE A 618 15.73 8.46 -6.12
CA PHE A 618 15.55 9.82 -6.60
C PHE A 618 16.59 10.76 -5.95
N CYS A 619 17.06 11.73 -6.72
CA CYS A 619 17.88 12.84 -6.25
C CYS A 619 17.07 14.14 -6.21
N ALA A 620 17.30 14.95 -5.18
CA ALA A 620 16.77 16.30 -5.03
C ALA A 620 17.92 17.26 -4.68
N TYR A 621 17.81 18.52 -5.12
CA TYR A 621 18.89 19.51 -5.06
C TYR A 621 18.39 20.89 -4.59
N VAL A 622 19.28 21.65 -3.95
CA VAL A 622 19.12 23.09 -3.69
C VAL A 622 20.31 23.84 -4.27
N ASP A 623 20.05 24.89 -5.05
CA ASP A 623 21.11 25.77 -5.55
C ASP A 623 21.54 26.77 -4.47
N ILE A 624 22.85 26.82 -4.20
CA ILE A 624 23.47 27.68 -3.18
C ILE A 624 24.40 28.74 -3.78
N SER A 625 24.56 28.78 -5.11
CA SER A 625 25.40 29.78 -5.81
C SER A 625 25.03 31.23 -5.44
N LYS A 626 23.72 31.51 -5.38
CA LYS A 626 23.15 32.84 -5.14
C LYS A 626 22.75 33.09 -3.68
N GLN A 627 23.01 32.14 -2.78
CA GLN A 627 22.65 32.27 -1.37
C GLN A 627 23.75 32.99 -0.59
N SER A 628 23.42 34.15 -0.02
CA SER A 628 24.29 34.82 0.94
C SER A 628 24.52 33.94 2.17
N HIS A 629 25.69 34.05 2.83
CA HIS A 629 26.01 33.28 4.04
C HIS A 629 25.09 33.53 5.26
N HIS A 630 24.04 34.35 5.13
CA HIS A 630 23.09 34.68 6.19
C HIS A 630 21.63 34.33 5.86
N THR A 631 21.32 33.98 4.61
CA THR A 631 20.00 33.49 4.20
C THR A 631 19.94 31.96 4.35
N LYS A 632 19.12 31.47 5.28
CA LYS A 632 18.75 30.04 5.29
C LYS A 632 17.89 29.75 4.06
N SER A 633 18.22 28.72 3.29
CA SER A 633 17.25 28.12 2.38
C SER A 633 16.23 27.34 3.19
N GLU A 634 14.94 27.62 2.99
CA GLU A 634 13.84 26.86 3.60
C GLU A 634 13.81 25.42 3.06
N ASN A 635 14.32 25.23 1.84
CA ASN A 635 14.42 23.97 1.11
C ASN A 635 15.59 23.06 1.56
N LEU A 636 16.55 23.56 2.36
CA LEU A 636 17.71 22.79 2.85
C LEU A 636 17.70 22.65 4.37
N ILE A 637 17.35 21.45 4.85
CA ILE A 637 17.43 21.10 6.26
C ILE A 637 18.77 20.39 6.52
N ARG A 638 19.65 21.02 7.31
CA ARG A 638 20.81 20.36 7.92
C ARG A 638 20.47 20.06 9.39
N PHE A 639 20.49 18.79 9.78
CA PHE A 639 20.10 18.39 11.13
C PHE A 639 21.21 18.69 12.16
N ASP A 640 20.83 18.93 13.41
CA ASP A 640 21.80 19.12 14.49
C ASP A 640 22.45 17.79 14.93
N GLN A 641 23.57 17.85 15.65
CA GLN A 641 24.32 16.64 16.07
C GLN A 641 23.51 15.66 16.94
N LYS A 642 22.54 16.14 17.73
CA LYS A 642 21.65 15.30 18.55
C LYS A 642 20.53 14.69 17.70
N GLN A 643 19.99 15.44 16.74
CA GLN A 643 19.06 14.93 15.72
C GLN A 643 19.75 13.81 14.90
N ILE A 644 20.92 14.08 14.31
CA ILE A 644 21.73 13.11 13.54
C ILE A 644 21.98 11.84 14.37
N GLN A 645 22.47 11.96 15.62
CA GLN A 645 22.72 10.80 16.47
C GLN A 645 21.45 9.98 16.78
N ASN A 646 20.29 10.62 16.97
CA ASN A 646 19.03 9.92 17.23
C ASN A 646 18.47 9.25 15.96
N TYR A 647 18.46 9.95 14.83
CA TYR A 647 17.92 9.45 13.56
C TYR A 647 18.76 8.29 13.02
N ASN A 648 20.09 8.39 13.04
CA ASN A 648 20.97 7.29 12.65
C ASN A 648 20.85 6.08 13.58
N LYS A 649 20.57 6.29 14.88
CA LYS A 649 20.28 5.18 15.81
C LYS A 649 18.96 4.47 15.47
N ILE A 650 17.94 5.19 15.00
CA ILE A 650 16.68 4.59 14.52
C ILE A 650 16.93 3.83 13.20
N SER A 651 17.67 4.41 12.26
CA SER A 651 18.05 3.77 10.99
C SER A 651 18.83 2.46 11.21
N ALA A 652 19.79 2.45 12.15
CA ALA A 652 20.53 1.25 12.51
C ALA A 652 19.65 0.13 13.12
N ILE A 653 18.67 0.49 13.96
CA ILE A 653 17.73 -0.47 14.57
C ILE A 653 16.79 -1.09 13.54
N TRP A 654 16.35 -0.31 12.54
CA TRP A 654 15.55 -0.81 11.43
C TRP A 654 16.36 -1.72 10.51
N SER A 655 17.58 -1.32 10.14
CA SER A 655 18.38 -2.01 9.12
C SER A 655 19.19 -3.20 9.64
N GLU A 656 19.16 -3.47 10.94
CA GLU A 656 19.73 -4.65 11.59
C GLU A 656 19.21 -5.98 11.00
N ASP A 657 20.08 -6.97 10.83
CA ASP A 657 19.67 -8.30 10.35
C ASP A 657 18.76 -9.02 11.36
N ILE A 658 17.64 -9.59 10.90
CA ILE A 658 16.77 -10.42 11.75
C ILE A 658 17.31 -11.87 11.80
N LYS A 659 18.55 -12.01 12.26
CA LYS A 659 19.27 -13.30 12.34
C LYS A 659 18.90 -14.14 13.57
N GLU A 660 18.60 -13.51 14.71
CA GLU A 660 18.34 -14.19 15.99
C GLU A 660 16.96 -14.88 16.11
N LEU A 661 16.26 -15.10 14.99
CA LEU A 661 14.88 -15.61 14.98
C LEU A 661 14.64 -16.71 13.94
N LEU A 662 15.68 -17.28 13.33
CA LEU A 662 15.60 -18.37 12.34
C LEU A 662 16.14 -19.71 12.87
N GLU A 663 16.48 -19.77 14.17
CA GLU A 663 16.57 -20.99 14.97
C GLU A 663 15.28 -21.15 15.81
#